data_AF-A0A7Y3XDM9-F1
#
_entry.id   AF-A0A7Y3XDM9-F1
#
_cell.length_a   1.000
_cell.length_b   1.000
_cell.length_c   1.000
_cell.angle_alpha   90.00
_cell.angle_beta   90.00
_cell.angle_gamma   90.00
#
_symmetry.space_group_name_H-M   'P 1'
#
loop_
_entity.id
_entity.type
_entity.pdbx_description
1 polymer ?
#
loop_
_entity_poly.entity_id
_entity_poly.type
_entity_poly.pdbx_seq_one_letter_code
_entity_poly.pdbx_strand_id
1 'polypeptide(L)'
;MSDKINHAIEHAKHLMPDQGPLPFFVHHNTIHHFEAYDFFEGVKQAGRAYGAKAFMSEEEFHLAFERGRITANALLKNIREYIERHQLAIQPEMLFDLMTEKPHTRPTPDVRIVQFVKNTAYQRPGYYREAIRTAHNIDIDELMGPIFFKFMASYFDFGLAYWPMPHREKGLWHCFCDIYSKGGFLSTKFLKTLKQIIALVKQYQCSDATSFLIKVLAIPDEHLDDYIFRTLYRYKGWAGTIKALETTVEWVPKHDVKAVFEEAVSIILALELAAIESIREISTFKIPVYEPEPLYDPYFVAAIVNALGIYTSAPFPKEVAQITDENRQEIWQRAYEDTFYNQFLSAYRQCAIIEKPQYRPRNYQVLCCIDDREESFRRHLEQIDQGAETLGAAGHFGLDMRFKAAPEKHYRKMCPHPLVKPSVQIYEKAVKPEDAMPKKLQFYGRVQWAITQASKTLFGSFVHTIFSGLVNLLPYIMDILFPQYSSRLRRYLAAQEPKTQLIYKKETGENKNGWSLEDRIVRATAILKGAGFSDNFSPYVFVLGHGSSSLNNPHEAAHDCGACAGGRGAPNGRLFATICNEPEVRAGLAKNGVNIPDSTRFIGGYHNTCSDDVILFDLPNPIEPRLKKYINAIRRAAALDAKERCRRALMK
;
A
#
# COMPACT_ATOMS: atom_id res chain seq x y z
N MET A 1 29.04 -19.60 16.34
CA MET A 1 28.62 -19.65 14.92
C MET A 1 27.11 -19.77 14.79
N SER A 2 26.45 -20.85 15.27
CA SER A 2 24.98 -21.00 15.19
C SER A 2 24.23 -19.76 15.70
N ASP A 3 24.57 -19.28 16.90
CA ASP A 3 23.91 -18.10 17.51
C ASP A 3 24.11 -16.81 16.71
N LYS A 4 25.26 -16.67 16.01
CA LYS A 4 25.55 -15.51 15.15
C LYS A 4 24.79 -15.58 13.82
N ILE A 5 24.57 -16.78 13.28
CA ILE A 5 23.68 -17.00 12.13
C ILE A 5 22.24 -16.68 12.50
N ASN A 6 21.77 -17.17 13.65
CA ASN A 6 20.42 -16.89 14.14
C ASN A 6 20.21 -15.38 14.39
N HIS A 7 21.21 -14.71 14.98
CA HIS A 7 21.23 -13.25 15.10
C HIS A 7 21.12 -12.56 13.74
N ALA A 8 21.94 -12.93 12.75
CA ALA A 8 21.91 -12.33 11.42
C ALA A 8 20.56 -12.51 10.71
N ILE A 9 19.94 -13.70 10.86
CA ILE A 9 18.62 -14.00 10.30
C ILE A 9 17.54 -13.16 10.98
N GLU A 10 17.49 -13.09 12.31
CA GLU A 10 16.48 -12.29 13.02
C GLU A 10 16.70 -10.77 12.83
N HIS A 11 17.95 -10.31 12.71
CA HIS A 11 18.27 -8.92 12.36
C HIS A 11 17.78 -8.56 10.94
N ALA A 12 18.05 -9.42 9.95
CA ALA A 12 17.55 -9.24 8.60
C ALA A 12 16.02 -9.32 8.52
N LYS A 13 15.41 -10.27 9.25
CA LYS A 13 13.97 -10.46 9.38
C LYS A 13 13.27 -9.25 10.00
N HIS A 14 13.87 -8.65 11.03
CA HIS A 14 13.44 -7.36 11.56
C HIS A 14 13.38 -6.36 10.41
N LEU A 15 14.52 -6.00 9.81
CA LEU A 15 14.63 -4.98 8.76
C LEU A 15 13.82 -5.24 7.47
N MET A 16 13.35 -6.46 7.20
CA MET A 16 12.46 -6.76 6.06
C MET A 16 11.12 -6.01 6.17
N PRO A 17 10.58 -5.46 5.07
CA PRO A 17 9.26 -4.85 5.07
C PRO A 17 8.17 -5.92 5.20
N ASP A 18 7.13 -5.65 5.99
CA ASP A 18 5.97 -6.53 6.07
C ASP A 18 5.15 -6.42 4.77
N GLN A 19 4.83 -7.56 4.15
CA GLN A 19 4.03 -7.61 2.93
C GLN A 19 2.90 -8.62 3.10
N GLY A 20 1.66 -8.19 2.96
CA GLY A 20 0.51 -9.08 2.99
C GLY A 20 0.26 -9.72 1.61
N PRO A 21 -0.40 -10.89 1.54
CA PRO A 21 -0.95 -11.36 0.29
C PRO A 21 -1.91 -10.31 -0.30
N LEU A 22 -1.85 -10.11 -1.61
CA LEU A 22 -2.59 -9.08 -2.37
C LEU A 22 -4.04 -8.73 -1.91
N PRO A 23 -4.94 -9.67 -1.56
CA PRO A 23 -6.29 -9.31 -1.09
C PRO A 23 -6.35 -8.62 0.29
N PHE A 24 -5.26 -8.65 1.07
CA PHE A 24 -5.17 -8.07 2.41
C PHE A 24 -4.40 -6.74 2.39
N PHE A 25 -5.04 -5.69 2.92
CA PHE A 25 -4.43 -4.37 3.02
C PHE A 25 -3.40 -4.30 4.14
N VAL A 26 -2.22 -3.76 3.81
CA VAL A 26 -1.13 -3.51 4.76
C VAL A 26 -0.72 -2.05 4.71
N HIS A 27 -1.40 -1.21 5.49
CA HIS A 27 -0.78 0.02 5.99
C HIS A 27 0.31 -0.38 7.00
N HIS A 28 1.57 -0.34 6.57
CA HIS A 28 2.70 -0.40 7.47
C HIS A 28 3.66 0.73 7.09
N ASN A 29 4.20 1.45 8.07
CA ASN A 29 5.34 2.31 7.81
C ASN A 29 6.50 1.42 7.33
N THR A 30 6.93 1.57 6.09
CA THR A 30 7.99 0.75 5.48
C THR A 30 9.36 1.00 6.11
N ILE A 31 9.52 2.11 6.83
CA ILE A 31 10.74 2.50 7.54
C ILE A 31 10.58 2.49 9.07
N HIS A 32 9.61 1.76 9.62
CA HIS A 32 9.31 1.76 11.06
C HIS A 32 10.50 1.37 11.97
N HIS A 33 11.44 0.56 11.47
CA HIS A 33 12.69 0.23 12.14
C HIS A 33 13.57 1.45 12.48
N PHE A 34 13.31 2.58 11.82
CA PHE A 34 14.02 3.84 11.99
C PHE A 34 13.22 4.89 12.78
N GLU A 35 12.08 4.52 13.39
CA GLU A 35 11.24 5.43 14.23
C GLU A 35 11.94 5.89 15.52
N ALA A 36 13.09 5.30 15.89
CA ALA A 36 13.92 5.76 17.01
C ALA A 36 14.78 6.99 16.67
N TYR A 37 14.88 7.38 15.40
CA TYR A 37 15.62 8.56 14.94
C TYR A 37 14.68 9.76 14.72
N ASP A 38 15.23 10.98 14.68
CA ASP A 38 14.50 12.12 14.11
C ASP A 38 14.08 11.81 12.66
N PHE A 39 12.93 12.31 12.23
CA PHE A 39 12.33 11.97 10.93
C PHE A 39 13.31 12.04 9.76
N PHE A 40 14.10 13.12 9.65
CA PHE A 40 15.01 13.30 8.52
C PHE A 40 16.22 12.36 8.59
N GLU A 41 16.72 12.07 9.79
CA GLU A 41 17.81 11.11 9.96
C GLU A 41 17.31 9.67 9.74
N GLY A 42 16.13 9.31 10.24
CA GLY A 42 15.51 8.01 10.01
C GLY A 42 15.25 7.74 8.53
N VAL A 43 14.81 8.76 7.77
CA VAL A 43 14.64 8.69 6.31
C VAL A 43 15.97 8.54 5.58
N LYS A 44 17.04 9.25 5.98
CA LYS A 44 18.40 9.06 5.40
C LYS A 44 18.96 7.68 5.70
N GLN A 45 18.89 7.21 6.95
CA GLN A 45 19.36 5.89 7.37
C GLN A 45 18.61 4.77 6.62
N ALA A 46 17.27 4.90 6.48
CA ALA A 46 16.47 4.00 5.66
C ALA A 46 16.88 4.05 4.17
N GLY A 47 17.13 5.24 3.62
CA GLY A 47 17.62 5.40 2.24
C GLY A 47 18.93 4.67 1.99
N ARG A 48 19.93 4.89 2.83
CA ARG A 48 21.25 4.22 2.78
C ARG A 48 21.13 2.70 2.95
N ALA A 49 20.40 2.24 3.97
CA ALA A 49 20.22 0.81 4.23
C ALA A 49 19.51 0.09 3.06
N TYR A 50 18.42 0.66 2.55
CA TYR A 50 17.60 0.06 1.50
C TYR A 50 18.10 0.35 0.07
N GLY A 51 19.12 1.19 -0.12
CA GLY A 51 19.56 1.66 -1.43
C GLY A 51 18.46 2.44 -2.17
N ALA A 52 17.71 3.25 -1.43
CA ALA A 52 16.59 4.05 -1.92
C ALA A 52 16.89 5.55 -1.80
N LYS A 53 16.26 6.37 -2.65
CA LYS A 53 16.34 7.83 -2.52
C LYS A 53 15.55 8.27 -1.29
N ALA A 54 16.22 8.93 -0.35
CA ALA A 54 15.63 9.52 0.85
C ALA A 54 14.68 10.68 0.51
N PHE A 55 15.02 11.47 -0.51
CA PHE A 55 14.32 12.68 -0.92
C PHE A 55 14.14 12.73 -2.46
N MET A 56 13.41 13.74 -2.94
CA MET A 56 13.39 14.09 -4.37
C MET A 56 14.78 14.53 -4.85
N SER A 57 15.02 14.50 -6.16
CA SER A 57 16.28 15.02 -6.72
C SER A 57 16.38 16.54 -6.59
N GLU A 58 17.61 17.08 -6.65
CA GLU A 58 17.84 18.52 -6.65
C GLU A 58 17.10 19.20 -7.84
N GLU A 59 17.03 18.54 -9.00
CA GLU A 59 16.25 18.97 -10.18
C GLU A 59 14.73 19.07 -9.91
N GLU A 60 14.16 18.09 -9.19
CA GLU A 60 12.74 18.09 -8.81
C GLU A 60 12.43 19.23 -7.82
N PHE A 61 13.35 19.53 -6.90
CA PHE A 61 13.25 20.68 -5.99
C PHE A 61 13.39 22.03 -6.72
N HIS A 62 14.34 22.18 -7.66
CA HIS A 62 14.41 23.36 -8.53
C HIS A 62 13.10 23.57 -9.30
N LEU A 63 12.53 22.51 -9.88
CA LEU A 63 11.26 22.59 -10.61
C LEU A 63 10.08 22.96 -9.68
N ALA A 64 10.11 22.52 -8.43
CA ALA A 64 9.12 22.93 -7.42
C ALA A 64 9.27 24.41 -7.04
N PHE A 65 10.51 24.90 -6.93
CA PHE A 65 10.83 26.32 -6.68
C PHE A 65 10.42 27.22 -7.86
N GLU A 66 10.80 26.88 -9.10
CA GLU A 66 10.39 27.62 -10.31
C GLU A 66 8.85 27.68 -10.47
N ARG A 67 8.13 26.68 -9.98
CA ARG A 67 6.65 26.62 -9.96
C ARG A 67 5.99 27.28 -8.74
N GLY A 68 6.77 27.90 -7.84
CA GLY A 68 6.26 28.54 -6.62
C GLY A 68 5.69 27.58 -5.57
N ARG A 69 5.95 26.26 -5.68
CA ARG A 69 5.63 25.27 -4.64
C ARG A 69 6.61 25.33 -3.47
N ILE A 70 7.81 25.87 -3.71
CA ILE A 70 8.75 26.29 -2.68
C ILE A 70 8.89 27.80 -2.82
N THR A 71 8.70 28.53 -1.74
CA THR A 71 8.87 30.00 -1.73
C THR A 71 10.29 30.39 -1.30
N ALA A 72 10.83 31.47 -1.87
CA ALA A 72 12.13 32.01 -1.48
C ALA A 72 12.23 32.28 0.03
N ASN A 73 11.15 32.79 0.63
CA ASN A 73 11.08 33.04 2.08
C ASN A 73 11.19 31.75 2.91
N ALA A 74 10.51 30.67 2.50
CA ALA A 74 10.59 29.38 3.20
C ALA A 74 11.97 28.73 3.03
N LEU A 75 12.58 28.82 1.84
CA LEU A 75 13.93 28.32 1.60
C LEU A 75 14.97 29.07 2.43
N LEU A 76 14.96 30.41 2.37
CA LEU A 76 15.90 31.25 3.13
C LEU A 76 15.73 31.09 4.65
N LYS A 77 14.51 30.89 5.14
CA LYS A 77 14.24 30.52 6.54
C LYS A 77 14.93 29.21 6.91
N ASN A 78 14.71 28.13 6.14
CA ASN A 78 15.29 26.82 6.44
C ASN A 78 16.82 26.81 6.30
N ILE A 79 17.38 27.60 5.38
CA ILE A 79 18.83 27.83 5.27
C ILE A 79 19.38 28.49 6.54
N ARG A 80 18.72 29.53 7.07
CA ARG A 80 19.13 30.19 8.33
C ARG A 80 19.07 29.23 9.52
N GLU A 81 17.96 28.51 9.69
CA GLU A 81 17.81 27.53 10.76
C GLU A 81 18.86 26.40 10.68
N TYR A 82 19.25 25.98 9.48
CA TYR A 82 20.32 25.01 9.27
C TYR A 82 21.71 25.57 9.63
N ILE A 83 22.03 26.78 9.17
CA ILE A 83 23.29 27.47 9.47
C ILE A 83 23.46 27.69 10.98
N GLU A 84 22.41 28.13 11.67
CA GLU A 84 22.39 28.33 13.12
C GLU A 84 22.57 27.00 13.88
N ARG A 85 21.78 25.97 13.52
CA ARG A 85 21.83 24.63 14.14
C ARG A 85 23.20 23.98 14.01
N HIS A 86 23.81 24.08 12.82
CA HIS A 86 25.10 23.47 12.53
C HIS A 86 26.30 24.39 12.85
N GLN A 87 26.07 25.63 13.30
CA GLN A 87 27.12 26.62 13.59
C GLN A 87 28.09 26.77 12.41
N LEU A 88 27.56 27.22 11.27
CA LEU A 88 28.31 27.39 10.01
C LEU A 88 28.67 28.87 9.80
N ALA A 89 29.89 29.15 9.34
CA ALA A 89 30.38 30.49 9.05
C ALA A 89 30.11 30.93 7.59
N ILE A 90 28.90 30.66 7.08
CA ILE A 90 28.46 31.04 5.73
C ILE A 90 27.26 31.99 5.80
N GLN A 91 27.20 32.98 4.89
CA GLN A 91 26.07 33.89 4.82
C GLN A 91 24.83 33.16 4.26
N PRO A 92 23.63 33.29 4.87
CA PRO A 92 22.42 32.63 4.40
C PRO A 92 22.07 32.94 2.94
N GLU A 93 22.26 34.19 2.53
CA GLU A 93 22.00 34.66 1.17
C GLU A 93 22.96 34.02 0.16
N MET A 94 24.23 33.83 0.53
CA MET A 94 25.21 33.11 -0.31
C MET A 94 24.83 31.64 -0.49
N LEU A 95 24.39 30.95 0.57
CA LEU A 95 23.94 29.57 0.45
C LEU A 95 22.62 29.46 -0.33
N PHE A 96 21.73 30.44 -0.22
CA PHE A 96 20.52 30.54 -1.03
C PHE A 96 20.83 30.67 -2.52
N ASP A 97 21.76 31.54 -2.90
CA ASP A 97 22.19 31.70 -4.29
C ASP A 97 22.82 30.40 -4.82
N LEU A 98 23.73 29.78 -4.05
CA LEU A 98 24.35 28.48 -4.42
C LEU A 98 23.35 27.33 -4.57
N MET A 99 22.32 27.28 -3.71
CA MET A 99 21.28 26.25 -3.80
C MET A 99 20.30 26.51 -4.95
N THR A 100 20.03 27.77 -5.30
CA THR A 100 19.10 28.13 -6.39
C THR A 100 19.77 28.23 -7.76
N GLU A 101 21.11 28.30 -7.81
CA GLU A 101 21.90 28.21 -9.04
C GLU A 101 21.59 26.94 -9.83
N LYS A 102 21.44 27.06 -11.15
CA LYS A 102 21.14 25.93 -12.04
C LYS A 102 22.35 24.98 -12.10
N PRO A 103 22.20 23.66 -11.92
CA PRO A 103 23.34 22.74 -11.85
C PRO A 103 24.34 22.81 -13.02
N HIS A 104 23.89 23.20 -14.21
CA HIS A 104 24.74 23.33 -15.41
C HIS A 104 25.55 24.63 -15.51
N THR A 105 25.35 25.61 -14.61
CA THR A 105 26.18 26.83 -14.54
C THR A 105 27.29 26.72 -13.50
N ARG A 106 27.22 25.72 -12.60
CA ARG A 106 28.20 25.44 -11.56
C ARG A 106 29.61 25.26 -12.15
N PRO A 107 30.68 25.77 -11.52
CA PRO A 107 32.03 25.65 -12.02
C PRO A 107 32.52 24.18 -12.03
N THR A 108 33.40 23.87 -12.98
CA THR A 108 34.01 22.53 -13.08
C THR A 108 34.88 22.23 -11.85
N PRO A 109 34.76 21.05 -11.22
CA PRO A 109 35.55 20.68 -10.04
C PRO A 109 37.05 20.52 -10.38
N ASP A 110 37.90 21.07 -9.50
CA ASP A 110 39.35 20.86 -9.53
C ASP A 110 39.73 19.43 -9.04
N VAL A 111 40.99 19.05 -9.26
CA VAL A 111 41.51 17.73 -8.85
C VAL A 111 41.44 17.51 -7.34
N ARG A 112 41.59 18.56 -6.53
CA ARG A 112 41.51 18.51 -5.06
C ARG A 112 40.07 18.26 -4.60
N ILE A 113 39.07 18.83 -5.26
CA ILE A 113 37.64 18.58 -5.03
C ILE A 113 37.30 17.14 -5.39
N VAL A 114 37.70 16.67 -6.58
CA VAL A 114 37.49 15.27 -7.00
C VAL A 114 38.14 14.30 -6.00
N GLN A 115 39.33 14.62 -5.48
CA GLN A 115 39.99 13.80 -4.47
C GLN A 115 39.31 13.87 -3.10
N PHE A 116 38.79 15.04 -2.69
CA PHE A 116 38.00 15.17 -1.46
C PHE A 116 36.73 14.33 -1.52
N VAL A 117 35.93 14.45 -2.59
CA VAL A 117 34.71 13.65 -2.77
C VAL A 117 35.02 12.16 -2.69
N LYS A 118 36.09 11.69 -3.35
CA LYS A 118 36.57 10.29 -3.25
C LYS A 118 37.00 9.89 -1.83
N ASN A 119 37.76 10.74 -1.13
CA ASN A 119 38.24 10.46 0.22
C ASN A 119 37.10 10.44 1.26
N THR A 120 36.04 11.21 1.02
CA THR A 120 34.84 11.28 1.87
C THR A 120 33.72 10.33 1.45
N ALA A 121 33.87 9.61 0.33
CA ALA A 121 32.85 8.69 -0.16
C ALA A 121 32.64 7.56 0.84
N TYR A 122 31.38 7.34 1.22
CA TYR A 122 31.02 6.25 2.11
C TYR A 122 31.33 4.92 1.44
N GLN A 123 32.05 4.05 2.15
CA GLN A 123 32.43 2.73 1.64
C GLN A 123 31.32 1.74 1.95
N ARG A 124 30.50 1.41 0.95
CA ARG A 124 29.42 0.44 1.11
C ARG A 124 29.94 -0.96 0.80
N PRO A 125 29.82 -1.95 1.70
CA PRO A 125 30.18 -3.32 1.40
C PRO A 125 29.22 -3.91 0.35
N GLY A 126 29.80 -4.63 -0.59
CA GLY A 126 29.17 -5.52 -1.56
C GLY A 126 29.81 -6.91 -1.46
N TYR A 127 29.13 -7.91 -2.01
CA TYR A 127 29.46 -9.32 -1.80
C TYR A 127 29.58 -10.05 -3.14
N TYR A 128 29.18 -11.32 -3.21
CA TYR A 128 29.35 -12.14 -4.41
C TYR A 128 28.66 -11.56 -5.65
N ARG A 129 27.48 -10.94 -5.51
CA ARG A 129 26.80 -10.29 -6.63
C ARG A 129 27.63 -9.15 -7.22
N GLU A 130 28.10 -8.25 -6.38
CA GLU A 130 28.89 -7.08 -6.78
C GLU A 130 30.28 -7.49 -7.30
N ALA A 131 30.92 -8.49 -6.67
CA ALA A 131 32.19 -9.06 -7.11
C ALA A 131 32.08 -9.73 -8.49
N ILE A 132 31.04 -10.55 -8.72
CA ILE A 132 30.79 -11.22 -10.01
C ILE A 132 30.41 -10.20 -11.08
N ARG A 133 29.57 -9.22 -10.77
CA ARG A 133 29.22 -8.12 -11.67
C ARG A 133 30.47 -7.37 -12.12
N THR A 134 31.38 -7.06 -11.20
CA THR A 134 32.63 -6.34 -11.49
C THR A 134 33.62 -7.19 -12.30
N ALA A 135 33.78 -8.47 -11.96
CA ALA A 135 34.77 -9.35 -12.59
C ALA A 135 34.32 -9.95 -13.94
N HIS A 136 33.00 -10.11 -14.15
CA HIS A 136 32.43 -10.87 -15.27
C HIS A 136 31.28 -10.19 -16.00
N ASN A 137 30.78 -9.04 -15.52
CA ASN A 137 29.62 -8.34 -16.10
C ASN A 137 28.36 -9.24 -16.22
N ILE A 138 28.12 -10.06 -15.19
CA ILE A 138 26.95 -10.95 -15.04
C ILE A 138 26.24 -10.58 -13.74
N ASP A 139 24.92 -10.47 -13.75
CA ASP A 139 24.10 -10.40 -12.53
C ASP A 139 23.58 -11.80 -12.18
N ILE A 140 23.94 -12.31 -10.99
CA ILE A 140 23.52 -13.63 -10.53
C ILE A 140 22.01 -13.74 -10.28
N ASP A 141 21.31 -12.62 -10.05
CA ASP A 141 19.86 -12.64 -9.84
C ASP A 141 19.08 -12.98 -11.12
N GLU A 142 19.67 -12.84 -12.32
CA GLU A 142 19.08 -13.33 -13.58
C GLU A 142 19.02 -14.86 -13.62
N LEU A 143 19.93 -15.55 -12.91
CA LEU A 143 19.93 -17.01 -12.77
C LEU A 143 18.96 -17.46 -11.66
N MET A 144 19.02 -16.78 -10.51
CA MET A 144 18.27 -17.14 -9.30
C MET A 144 16.78 -16.83 -9.42
N GLY A 145 16.43 -15.63 -9.88
CA GLY A 145 15.07 -15.08 -9.90
C GLY A 145 14.04 -15.98 -10.59
N PRO A 146 14.25 -16.44 -11.84
CA PRO A 146 13.29 -17.30 -12.55
C PRO A 146 12.97 -18.61 -11.83
N ILE A 147 13.92 -19.14 -11.05
CA ILE A 147 13.72 -20.35 -10.24
C ILE A 147 12.99 -20.01 -8.94
N PHE A 148 13.46 -18.99 -8.23
CA PHE A 148 12.89 -18.55 -6.96
C PHE A 148 11.43 -18.11 -7.09
N PHE A 149 11.13 -17.19 -8.01
CA PHE A 149 9.77 -16.66 -8.20
C PHE A 149 8.78 -17.74 -8.64
N LYS A 150 9.20 -18.64 -9.54
CA LYS A 150 8.35 -19.75 -9.99
C LYS A 150 8.06 -20.74 -8.86
N PHE A 151 9.06 -21.07 -8.05
CA PHE A 151 8.88 -21.97 -6.92
C PHE A 151 7.96 -21.35 -5.86
N MET A 152 8.22 -20.11 -5.43
CA MET A 152 7.43 -19.43 -4.40
C MET A 152 5.96 -19.26 -4.83
N ALA A 153 5.70 -18.81 -6.06
CA ALA A 153 4.34 -18.72 -6.59
C ALA A 153 3.62 -20.08 -6.65
N SER A 154 4.34 -21.18 -6.85
CA SER A 154 3.76 -22.53 -6.87
C SER A 154 3.51 -23.09 -5.47
N TYR A 155 4.38 -22.78 -4.50
CA TYR A 155 4.22 -23.22 -3.11
C TYR A 155 3.06 -22.47 -2.43
N PHE A 156 3.04 -21.14 -2.54
CA PHE A 156 2.03 -20.27 -1.94
C PHE A 156 0.71 -20.18 -2.75
N ASP A 157 0.46 -21.08 -3.70
CA ASP A 157 -0.82 -21.14 -4.41
C ASP A 157 -1.99 -21.46 -3.46
N PHE A 158 -2.93 -20.53 -3.32
CA PHE A 158 -4.13 -20.70 -2.49
C PHE A 158 -5.24 -21.54 -3.17
N GLY A 159 -4.93 -22.28 -4.24
CA GLY A 159 -5.86 -23.10 -5.01
C GLY A 159 -6.35 -22.48 -6.31
N LEU A 160 -5.55 -21.61 -6.94
CA LEU A 160 -5.81 -21.09 -8.28
C LEU A 160 -5.24 -22.04 -9.36
N ALA A 161 -4.12 -22.71 -9.04
CA ALA A 161 -3.51 -23.71 -9.90
C ALA A 161 -4.41 -24.96 -10.04
N TYR A 162 -4.53 -25.47 -11.28
CA TYR A 162 -5.21 -26.74 -11.54
C TYR A 162 -4.46 -27.93 -10.94
N TRP A 163 -3.12 -27.88 -10.98
CA TRP A 163 -2.26 -28.89 -10.38
C TRP A 163 -1.64 -28.32 -9.09
N PRO A 164 -2.05 -28.78 -7.89
CA PRO A 164 -1.43 -28.35 -6.65
C PRO A 164 -0.01 -28.93 -6.53
N MET A 165 0.89 -28.17 -5.90
CA MET A 165 2.22 -28.69 -5.54
C MET A 165 2.06 -29.82 -4.50
N PRO A 166 2.72 -30.99 -4.68
CA PRO A 166 2.70 -32.07 -3.72
C PRO A 166 3.55 -31.75 -2.48
N HIS A 167 3.22 -32.39 -1.36
CA HIS A 167 4.01 -32.40 -0.12
C HIS A 167 4.18 -31.06 0.62
N ARG A 168 3.36 -30.04 0.33
CA ARG A 168 3.49 -28.70 0.96
C ARG A 168 3.45 -28.73 2.49
N GLU A 169 2.72 -29.71 3.05
CA GLU A 169 2.61 -29.95 4.48
C GLU A 169 3.95 -30.26 5.16
N LYS A 170 4.98 -30.61 4.40
CA LYS A 170 6.35 -30.90 4.88
C LYS A 170 7.27 -29.67 4.95
N GLY A 171 6.79 -28.50 4.54
CA GLY A 171 7.55 -27.25 4.56
C GLY A 171 8.13 -26.85 3.19
N LEU A 172 8.50 -25.58 3.10
CA LEU A 172 9.07 -24.89 1.95
C LEU A 172 10.44 -25.50 1.57
N TRP A 173 11.32 -25.69 2.54
CA TRP A 173 12.65 -26.30 2.36
C TRP A 173 12.57 -27.73 1.81
N HIS A 174 11.68 -28.55 2.36
CA HIS A 174 11.47 -29.92 1.90
C HIS A 174 10.98 -29.97 0.45
N CYS A 175 9.97 -29.15 0.11
CA CYS A 175 9.45 -29.06 -1.25
C CYS A 175 10.51 -28.57 -2.25
N PHE A 176 11.32 -27.57 -1.88
CA PHE A 176 12.40 -27.08 -2.73
C PHE A 176 13.44 -28.19 -2.98
N CYS A 177 13.91 -28.83 -1.92
CA CYS A 177 14.86 -29.93 -2.02
C CYS A 177 14.32 -31.10 -2.83
N ASP A 178 13.05 -31.47 -2.71
CA ASP A 178 12.48 -32.61 -3.46
C ASP A 178 12.24 -32.31 -4.95
N ILE A 179 12.02 -31.05 -5.33
CA ILE A 179 11.95 -30.65 -6.73
C ILE A 179 13.37 -30.56 -7.33
N TYR A 180 14.27 -29.78 -6.72
CA TYR A 180 15.57 -29.44 -7.34
C TYR A 180 16.67 -30.49 -7.13
N SER A 181 16.47 -31.53 -6.31
CA SER A 181 17.30 -32.75 -6.35
C SER A 181 17.07 -33.60 -7.62
N LYS A 182 15.96 -33.39 -8.34
CA LYS A 182 15.62 -34.10 -9.58
C LYS A 182 16.06 -33.27 -10.79
N GLY A 183 16.85 -33.87 -11.68
CA GLY A 183 17.39 -33.17 -12.86
C GLY A 183 16.50 -33.32 -14.09
N GLY A 184 16.34 -32.25 -14.87
CA GLY A 184 15.70 -32.30 -16.19
C GLY A 184 16.69 -32.71 -17.28
N PHE A 185 16.19 -33.30 -18.38
CA PHE A 185 17.00 -33.76 -19.52
C PHE A 185 17.83 -32.62 -20.16
N LEU A 186 17.24 -31.41 -20.28
CA LEU A 186 17.90 -30.20 -20.79
C LEU A 186 18.22 -29.20 -19.66
N SER A 187 19.02 -29.62 -18.68
CA SER A 187 19.45 -28.75 -17.57
C SER A 187 20.62 -27.83 -17.96
N THR A 188 20.50 -26.53 -17.65
CA THR A 188 21.58 -25.53 -17.76
C THR A 188 22.74 -25.83 -16.79
N LYS A 189 23.89 -25.17 -16.94
CA LYS A 189 25.02 -25.31 -15.98
C LYS A 189 24.56 -24.97 -14.56
N PHE A 190 23.89 -23.84 -14.38
CA PHE A 190 23.26 -23.43 -13.11
C PHE A 190 22.36 -24.50 -12.49
N LEU A 191 21.42 -25.08 -13.26
CA LEU A 191 20.54 -26.13 -12.74
C LEU A 191 21.27 -27.44 -12.39
N LYS A 192 22.36 -27.77 -13.10
CA LYS A 192 23.22 -28.91 -12.75
C LYS A 192 23.97 -28.66 -11.44
N THR A 193 24.53 -27.47 -11.25
CA THR A 193 25.20 -27.04 -10.01
C THR A 193 24.22 -27.00 -8.83
N LEU A 194 23.03 -26.40 -9.02
CA LEU A 194 21.96 -26.37 -8.01
C LEU A 194 21.56 -27.79 -7.58
N LYS A 195 21.38 -28.71 -8.54
CA LYS A 195 21.08 -30.12 -8.22
C LYS A 195 22.16 -30.76 -7.36
N GLN A 196 23.44 -30.50 -7.65
CA GLN A 196 24.57 -31.04 -6.87
C GLN A 196 24.56 -30.49 -5.43
N ILE A 197 24.42 -29.18 -5.26
CA ILE A 197 24.32 -28.53 -3.93
C ILE A 197 23.13 -29.08 -3.16
N ILE A 198 21.94 -29.13 -3.77
CA ILE A 198 20.72 -29.64 -3.14
C ILE A 198 20.84 -31.13 -2.79
N ALA A 199 21.53 -31.95 -3.59
CA ALA A 199 21.80 -33.34 -3.24
C ALA A 199 22.70 -33.48 -2.00
N LEU A 200 23.64 -32.54 -1.77
CA LEU A 200 24.49 -32.51 -0.58
C LEU A 200 23.73 -32.03 0.67
N VAL A 201 22.84 -31.04 0.54
CA VAL A 201 22.18 -30.42 1.71
C VAL A 201 20.81 -31.00 2.07
N LYS A 202 20.14 -31.75 1.16
CA LYS A 202 18.80 -32.36 1.40
C LYS A 202 18.76 -33.34 2.59
N GLN A 203 19.91 -33.86 3.03
CA GLN A 203 20.02 -34.77 4.18
C GLN A 203 19.99 -34.04 5.54
N TYR A 204 20.22 -32.73 5.57
CA TYR A 204 20.27 -31.93 6.79
C TYR A 204 18.91 -31.30 7.11
N GLN A 205 18.70 -30.95 8.39
CA GLN A 205 17.63 -30.02 8.76
C GLN A 205 17.91 -28.63 8.18
N CYS A 206 16.87 -27.79 8.09
CA CYS A 206 16.99 -26.46 7.48
C CYS A 206 18.07 -25.59 8.13
N SER A 207 18.14 -25.55 9.47
CA SER A 207 19.14 -24.80 10.24
C SER A 207 20.58 -25.30 10.03
N ASP A 208 20.76 -26.62 9.99
CA ASP A 208 22.04 -27.27 9.68
C ASP A 208 22.47 -26.99 8.24
N ALA A 209 21.52 -27.02 7.28
CA ALA A 209 21.77 -26.68 5.88
C ALA A 209 22.15 -25.21 5.71
N THR A 210 21.46 -24.28 6.38
CA THR A 210 21.84 -22.86 6.45
C THR A 210 23.25 -22.69 6.98
N SER A 211 23.57 -23.37 8.09
CA SER A 211 24.90 -23.34 8.70
C SER A 211 26.00 -23.91 7.81
N PHE A 212 25.69 -24.93 7.00
CA PHE A 212 26.60 -25.48 6.00
C PHE A 212 26.79 -24.51 4.82
N LEU A 213 25.70 -23.95 4.28
CA LEU A 213 25.75 -23.01 3.15
C LEU A 213 26.56 -21.75 3.50
N ILE A 214 26.34 -21.15 4.68
CA ILE A 214 27.08 -19.97 5.14
C ILE A 214 28.58 -20.28 5.31
N LYS A 215 28.94 -21.47 5.82
CA LYS A 215 30.34 -21.94 5.89
C LYS A 215 30.99 -22.03 4.50
N VAL A 216 30.30 -22.61 3.53
CA VAL A 216 30.82 -22.74 2.14
C VAL A 216 30.92 -21.37 1.46
N LEU A 217 29.98 -20.47 1.75
CA LEU A 217 29.99 -19.07 1.30
C LEU A 217 31.07 -18.21 1.98
N ALA A 218 31.83 -18.76 2.95
CA ALA A 218 33.03 -18.13 3.54
C ALA A 218 32.89 -16.65 3.96
N ILE A 219 31.68 -16.24 4.37
CA ILE A 219 31.38 -14.85 4.75
C ILE A 219 32.08 -14.52 6.08
N PRO A 220 32.80 -13.38 6.19
CA PRO A 220 33.37 -12.95 7.47
C PRO A 220 32.28 -12.68 8.53
N ASP A 221 32.51 -13.09 9.78
CA ASP A 221 31.53 -12.97 10.89
C ASP A 221 31.05 -11.52 11.12
N GLU A 222 31.91 -10.53 10.91
CA GLU A 222 31.61 -9.09 11.01
C GLU A 222 30.65 -8.59 9.92
N HIS A 223 30.63 -9.28 8.77
CA HIS A 223 29.85 -8.94 7.59
C HIS A 223 28.54 -9.74 7.48
N LEU A 224 28.31 -10.72 8.36
CA LEU A 224 27.20 -11.67 8.20
C LEU A 224 25.81 -11.02 8.28
N ASP A 225 25.62 -10.05 9.18
CA ASP A 225 24.31 -9.40 9.38
C ASP A 225 23.88 -8.61 8.12
N ASP A 226 24.79 -7.80 7.55
CA ASP A 226 24.55 -7.03 6.32
C ASP A 226 24.45 -7.92 5.07
N TYR A 227 25.26 -8.99 4.98
CA TYR A 227 25.17 -9.97 3.90
C TYR A 227 23.80 -10.66 3.85
N ILE A 228 23.36 -11.25 4.97
CA ILE A 228 22.06 -11.94 5.05
C ILE A 228 20.93 -10.95 4.76
N PHE A 229 20.97 -9.75 5.35
CA PHE A 229 19.99 -8.70 5.06
C PHE A 229 19.92 -8.37 3.56
N ARG A 230 21.04 -8.10 2.90
CA ARG A 230 21.07 -7.71 1.48
C ARG A 230 20.60 -8.83 0.56
N THR A 231 21.12 -10.05 0.75
CA THR A 231 20.74 -11.22 -0.04
C THR A 231 19.23 -11.49 0.06
N LEU A 232 18.62 -11.30 1.24
CA LEU A 232 17.16 -11.37 1.40
C LEU A 232 16.43 -10.16 0.81
N TYR A 233 16.99 -8.95 0.92
CA TYR A 233 16.38 -7.71 0.42
C TYR A 233 16.26 -7.68 -1.10
N ARG A 234 17.13 -8.38 -1.84
CA ARG A 234 16.97 -8.59 -3.31
C ARG A 234 15.62 -9.26 -3.65
N TYR A 235 15.10 -10.06 -2.72
CA TYR A 235 13.83 -10.79 -2.81
C TYR A 235 12.75 -10.27 -1.84
N LYS A 236 12.86 -9.00 -1.38
CA LYS A 236 12.03 -8.37 -0.32
C LYS A 236 10.52 -8.58 -0.44
N GLY A 237 9.96 -8.69 -1.65
CA GLY A 237 8.54 -9.00 -1.84
C GLY A 237 8.14 -10.36 -1.25
N TRP A 238 8.88 -11.42 -1.58
CA TRP A 238 8.65 -12.75 -1.03
C TRP A 238 9.17 -12.90 0.39
N ALA A 239 10.35 -12.36 0.71
CA ALA A 239 10.89 -12.42 2.08
C ALA A 239 9.93 -11.72 3.08
N GLY A 240 9.44 -10.54 2.74
CA GLY A 240 8.42 -9.81 3.51
C GLY A 240 7.08 -10.54 3.57
N THR A 241 6.67 -11.23 2.50
CA THR A 241 5.45 -12.05 2.49
C THR A 241 5.58 -13.24 3.43
N ILE A 242 6.72 -13.93 3.43
CA ILE A 242 6.95 -15.10 4.29
C ILE A 242 7.03 -14.67 5.76
N LYS A 243 7.72 -13.57 6.09
CA LYS A 243 7.73 -12.94 7.43
C LYS A 243 6.31 -12.65 7.93
N ALA A 244 5.48 -12.03 7.10
CA ALA A 244 4.12 -11.65 7.50
C ALA A 244 3.16 -12.86 7.59
N LEU A 245 3.32 -13.89 6.76
CA LEU A 245 2.54 -15.12 6.84
C LEU A 245 2.94 -16.02 8.03
N GLU A 246 4.22 -16.02 8.42
CA GLU A 246 4.72 -16.76 9.60
C GLU A 246 4.11 -16.21 10.90
N THR A 247 3.99 -14.88 11.01
CA THR A 247 3.35 -14.22 12.14
C THR A 247 1.81 -14.21 12.04
N THR A 248 1.26 -14.08 10.83
CA THR A 248 -0.18 -13.90 10.59
C THR A 248 -0.79 -15.12 9.88
N VAL A 249 -0.81 -16.26 10.59
CA VAL A 249 -1.32 -17.54 10.07
C VAL A 249 -2.76 -17.45 9.55
N GLU A 250 -3.59 -16.52 10.07
CA GLU A 250 -4.95 -16.27 9.59
C GLU A 250 -5.05 -15.73 8.14
N TRP A 251 -3.94 -15.29 7.55
CA TRP A 251 -3.87 -14.93 6.12
C TRP A 251 -3.64 -16.12 5.19
N VAL A 252 -3.27 -17.30 5.74
CA VAL A 252 -3.06 -18.53 4.97
C VAL A 252 -4.40 -19.29 4.85
N PRO A 253 -5.06 -19.33 3.67
CA PRO A 253 -6.40 -19.91 3.56
C PRO A 253 -6.42 -21.45 3.60
N LYS A 254 -5.25 -22.09 3.48
CA LYS A 254 -5.08 -23.54 3.48
C LYS A 254 -3.97 -23.98 4.44
N HIS A 255 -4.32 -24.85 5.37
CA HIS A 255 -3.42 -25.38 6.40
C HIS A 255 -2.24 -26.23 5.88
N ASP A 256 -2.18 -26.55 4.58
CA ASP A 256 -1.05 -27.27 3.96
C ASP A 256 0.13 -26.37 3.59
N VAL A 257 -0.05 -25.05 3.57
CA VAL A 257 1.00 -24.07 3.29
C VAL A 257 1.65 -23.62 4.60
N LYS A 258 2.97 -23.82 4.72
CA LYS A 258 3.77 -23.38 5.88
C LYS A 258 4.72 -22.25 5.47
N ALA A 259 4.53 -21.07 6.03
CA ALA A 259 5.49 -19.98 5.92
C ALA A 259 6.49 -20.07 7.08
N VAL A 260 7.75 -20.34 6.74
CA VAL A 260 8.88 -20.33 7.69
C VAL A 260 9.98 -19.47 7.08
N PHE A 261 10.39 -18.41 7.78
CA PHE A 261 11.33 -17.42 7.25
C PHE A 261 12.72 -18.03 7.04
N GLU A 262 13.20 -18.83 8.00
CA GLU A 262 14.49 -19.54 7.92
C GLU A 262 14.59 -20.45 6.68
N GLU A 263 13.52 -21.15 6.31
CA GLU A 263 13.48 -22.00 5.12
C GLU A 263 13.64 -21.19 3.82
N ALA A 264 13.19 -19.93 3.80
CA ALA A 264 13.44 -19.04 2.68
C ALA A 264 14.91 -18.59 2.62
N VAL A 265 15.56 -18.38 3.77
CA VAL A 265 17.00 -18.08 3.86
C VAL A 265 17.82 -19.23 3.26
N SER A 266 17.59 -20.48 3.68
CA SER A 266 18.30 -21.65 3.11
C SER A 266 18.15 -21.75 1.59
N ILE A 267 16.95 -21.49 1.06
CA ILE A 267 16.67 -21.55 -0.39
C ILE A 267 17.46 -20.48 -1.14
N ILE A 268 17.46 -19.23 -0.66
CA ILE A 268 18.16 -18.12 -1.33
C ILE A 268 19.68 -18.35 -1.27
N LEU A 269 20.23 -18.81 -0.14
CA LEU A 269 21.66 -19.15 -0.01
C LEU A 269 22.07 -20.33 -0.91
N ALA A 270 21.23 -21.36 -1.03
CA ALA A 270 21.49 -22.48 -1.94
C ALA A 270 21.45 -22.07 -3.42
N LEU A 271 20.55 -21.15 -3.78
CA LEU A 271 20.48 -20.54 -5.11
C LEU A 271 21.68 -19.62 -5.39
N GLU A 272 22.11 -18.82 -4.43
CA GLU A 272 23.26 -17.93 -4.55
C GLU A 272 24.57 -18.72 -4.72
N LEU A 273 24.81 -19.72 -3.86
CA LEU A 273 25.96 -20.63 -4.01
C LEU A 273 25.95 -21.34 -5.37
N ALA A 274 24.78 -21.81 -5.83
CA ALA A 274 24.64 -22.43 -7.14
C ALA A 274 24.92 -21.45 -8.30
N ALA A 275 24.57 -20.18 -8.16
CA ALA A 275 24.82 -19.16 -9.17
C ALA A 275 26.32 -18.86 -9.28
N ILE A 276 26.98 -18.65 -8.13
CA ILE A 276 28.43 -18.44 -8.01
C ILE A 276 29.20 -19.59 -8.68
N GLU A 277 29.00 -20.82 -8.19
CA GLU A 277 29.68 -22.03 -8.68
C GLU A 277 29.34 -22.38 -10.14
N SER A 278 28.20 -21.92 -10.65
CA SER A 278 27.89 -22.03 -12.09
C SER A 278 28.73 -21.10 -12.97
N ILE A 279 29.35 -20.07 -12.40
CA ILE A 279 30.25 -19.14 -13.11
C ILE A 279 31.70 -19.58 -12.87
N ARG A 280 32.18 -19.54 -11.62
CA ARG A 280 33.53 -19.92 -11.18
C ARG A 280 33.49 -20.47 -9.74
N GLU A 281 34.53 -21.21 -9.36
CA GLU A 281 34.74 -21.67 -7.98
C GLU A 281 34.72 -20.49 -7.00
N ILE A 282 34.02 -20.63 -5.88
CA ILE A 282 33.80 -19.56 -4.91
C ILE A 282 35.11 -18.97 -4.33
N SER A 283 36.15 -19.82 -4.24
CA SER A 283 37.52 -19.47 -3.82
C SER A 283 38.20 -18.42 -4.70
N THR A 284 37.71 -18.19 -5.92
CA THR A 284 38.29 -17.21 -6.86
C THR A 284 37.85 -15.78 -6.60
N PHE A 285 36.75 -15.58 -5.86
CA PHE A 285 36.20 -14.27 -5.55
C PHE A 285 36.69 -13.77 -4.19
N LYS A 286 37.06 -12.49 -4.13
CA LYS A 286 37.36 -11.80 -2.87
C LYS A 286 36.15 -10.99 -2.44
N ILE A 287 35.74 -11.16 -1.19
CA ILE A 287 34.67 -10.41 -0.54
C ILE A 287 35.15 -9.94 0.85
N PRO A 288 34.61 -8.83 1.38
CA PRO A 288 33.73 -7.86 0.71
C PRO A 288 34.45 -7.10 -0.41
N VAL A 289 33.68 -6.55 -1.34
CA VAL A 289 34.11 -5.53 -2.30
C VAL A 289 33.48 -4.21 -1.87
N TYR A 290 34.25 -3.15 -1.72
CA TYR A 290 33.72 -1.85 -1.30
C TYR A 290 33.39 -0.97 -2.52
N GLU A 291 32.12 -0.59 -2.67
CA GLU A 291 31.69 0.38 -3.66
C GLU A 291 31.63 1.79 -3.00
N PRO A 292 32.31 2.81 -3.56
CA PRO A 292 32.31 4.16 -3.01
C PRO A 292 31.03 4.92 -3.41
N GLU A 293 30.20 5.29 -2.42
CA GLU A 293 29.04 6.16 -2.61
C GLU A 293 29.43 7.62 -2.25
N PRO A 294 29.46 8.55 -3.22
CA PRO A 294 29.85 9.94 -2.95
C PRO A 294 28.78 10.69 -2.15
N LEU A 295 29.21 11.43 -1.12
CA LEU A 295 28.31 12.24 -0.27
C LEU A 295 27.99 13.63 -0.85
N TYR A 296 28.67 14.01 -1.94
CA TYR A 296 28.62 15.36 -2.51
C TYR A 296 28.65 15.32 -4.04
N ASP A 297 27.82 16.17 -4.66
CA ASP A 297 28.00 16.65 -6.02
C ASP A 297 29.31 17.46 -6.10
N PRO A 298 30.32 17.01 -6.88
CA PRO A 298 31.58 17.73 -6.99
C PRO A 298 31.40 19.13 -7.62
N TYR A 299 30.36 19.36 -8.44
CA TYR A 299 30.08 20.68 -9.03
C TYR A 299 29.52 21.65 -7.97
N PHE A 300 28.62 21.20 -7.08
CA PHE A 300 28.22 21.99 -5.92
C PHE A 300 29.40 22.31 -5.00
N VAL A 301 30.28 21.34 -4.73
CA VAL A 301 31.50 21.58 -3.94
C VAL A 301 32.38 22.64 -4.60
N ALA A 302 32.53 22.63 -5.92
CA ALA A 302 33.25 23.68 -6.65
C ALA A 302 32.60 25.06 -6.51
N ALA A 303 31.26 25.14 -6.56
CA ALA A 303 30.52 26.39 -6.39
C ALA A 303 30.73 27.01 -5.00
N ILE A 304 30.54 26.23 -3.92
CA ILE A 304 30.72 26.73 -2.54
C ILE A 304 32.19 27.06 -2.21
N VAL A 305 33.15 26.28 -2.73
CA VAL A 305 34.60 26.53 -2.56
C VAL A 305 35.01 27.86 -3.23
N ASN A 306 34.45 28.15 -4.40
CA ASN A 306 34.65 29.43 -5.10
C ASN A 306 34.00 30.60 -4.35
N ALA A 307 32.75 30.44 -3.91
CA ALA A 307 32.01 31.48 -3.17
C ALA A 307 32.66 31.84 -1.82
N LEU A 308 33.27 30.86 -1.14
CA LEU A 308 34.04 31.06 0.10
C LEU A 308 35.49 31.52 -0.15
N GLY A 309 35.94 31.64 -1.41
CA GLY A 309 37.28 32.13 -1.76
C GLY A 309 38.44 31.18 -1.46
N ILE A 310 38.21 29.86 -1.50
CA ILE A 310 39.16 28.84 -0.99
C ILE A 310 40.11 28.35 -2.11
N TYR A 311 41.09 29.19 -2.44
CA TYR A 311 42.03 28.97 -3.56
C TYR A 311 43.39 28.33 -3.18
N THR A 312 43.63 28.01 -1.91
CA THR A 312 44.93 27.53 -1.41
C THR A 312 44.94 26.03 -1.07
N SER A 313 46.11 25.49 -0.72
CA SER A 313 46.29 24.10 -0.23
C SER A 313 45.73 23.85 1.18
N ALA A 314 44.82 24.70 1.66
CA ALA A 314 44.15 24.54 2.94
C ALA A 314 43.16 23.35 2.91
N PRO A 315 42.91 22.69 4.06
CA PRO A 315 41.82 21.72 4.17
C PRO A 315 40.47 22.41 3.93
N PHE A 316 39.51 21.68 3.37
CA PHE A 316 38.14 22.19 3.21
C PHE A 316 37.50 22.44 4.59
N PRO A 317 36.85 23.59 4.79
CA PRO A 317 36.30 23.98 6.08
C PRO A 317 34.99 23.24 6.38
N LYS A 318 34.49 23.41 7.61
CA LYS A 318 33.31 22.69 8.12
C LYS A 318 32.07 22.87 7.25
N GLU A 319 31.89 24.05 6.66
CA GLU A 319 30.80 24.42 5.77
C GLU A 319 30.71 23.45 4.58
N VAL A 320 31.85 23.19 3.92
CA VAL A 320 31.95 22.27 2.78
C VAL A 320 31.68 20.82 3.23
N ALA A 321 32.13 20.43 4.42
CA ALA A 321 31.96 19.08 4.97
C ALA A 321 30.57 18.81 5.59
N GLN A 322 29.77 19.85 5.86
CA GLN A 322 28.41 19.69 6.41
C GLN A 322 27.34 19.73 5.32
N ILE A 323 27.56 20.46 4.21
CA ILE A 323 26.57 20.66 3.15
C ILE A 323 26.66 19.51 2.12
N THR A 324 26.43 18.28 2.60
CA THR A 324 26.27 17.07 1.77
C THR A 324 25.01 17.15 0.90
N ASP A 325 24.91 16.29 -0.11
CA ASP A 325 23.73 16.25 -1.01
C ASP A 325 22.43 15.95 -0.24
N GLU A 326 22.46 14.97 0.68
CA GLU A 326 21.32 14.64 1.53
C GLU A 326 20.92 15.79 2.47
N ASN A 327 21.89 16.61 2.92
CA ASN A 327 21.60 17.76 3.77
C ASN A 327 21.02 18.94 2.97
N ARG A 328 21.48 19.18 1.73
CA ARG A 328 20.81 20.13 0.81
C ARG A 328 19.38 19.69 0.50
N GLN A 329 19.18 18.40 0.26
CA GLN A 329 17.85 17.81 0.01
C GLN A 329 16.93 17.92 1.23
N GLU A 330 17.43 17.76 2.46
CA GLU A 330 16.66 18.04 3.67
C GLU A 330 16.21 19.50 3.76
N ILE A 331 17.11 20.47 3.53
CA ILE A 331 16.76 21.90 3.56
C ILE A 331 15.67 22.21 2.52
N TRP A 332 15.80 21.66 1.31
CA TRP A 332 14.81 21.76 0.25
C TRP A 332 13.45 21.13 0.63
N GLN A 333 13.46 19.93 1.22
CA GLN A 333 12.27 19.22 1.65
C GLN A 333 11.51 19.99 2.75
N ARG A 334 12.23 20.48 3.77
CA ARG A 334 11.64 21.31 4.82
C ARG A 334 11.06 22.61 4.26
N ALA A 335 11.71 23.25 3.29
CA ALA A 335 11.21 24.46 2.63
C ALA A 335 9.94 24.21 1.78
N TYR A 336 9.82 23.02 1.18
CA TYR A 336 8.61 22.57 0.47
C TYR A 336 7.44 22.36 1.44
N GLU A 337 7.68 21.66 2.55
CA GLU A 337 6.69 21.42 3.61
C GLU A 337 6.25 22.73 4.29
N ASP A 338 7.20 23.59 4.68
CA ASP A 338 6.92 24.92 5.23
C ASP A 338 6.10 25.79 4.26
N THR A 339 6.37 25.73 2.95
CA THR A 339 5.58 26.49 1.97
C THR A 339 4.13 26.02 1.97
N PHE A 340 3.89 24.70 1.99
CA PHE A 340 2.55 24.14 2.09
C PHE A 340 1.86 24.49 3.42
N TYR A 341 2.54 24.31 4.56
CA TYR A 341 1.99 24.60 5.89
C TYR A 341 1.67 26.09 6.05
N ASN A 342 2.53 27.00 5.61
CA ASN A 342 2.29 28.44 5.69
C ASN A 342 1.09 28.86 4.80
N GLN A 343 0.93 28.29 3.61
CA GLN A 343 -0.23 28.53 2.76
C GLN A 343 -1.52 28.03 3.43
N PHE A 344 -1.52 26.79 3.93
CA PHE A 344 -2.67 26.21 4.63
C PHE A 344 -3.07 26.99 5.88
N LEU A 345 -2.11 27.29 6.77
CA LEU A 345 -2.37 28.02 8.02
C LEU A 345 -2.81 29.46 7.78
N SER A 346 -2.30 30.12 6.73
CA SER A 346 -2.75 31.45 6.32
C SER A 346 -4.20 31.43 5.82
N ALA A 347 -4.55 30.48 4.96
CA ALA A 347 -5.92 30.31 4.46
C ALA A 347 -6.88 29.92 5.60
N TYR A 348 -6.48 29.01 6.48
CA TYR A 348 -7.24 28.62 7.66
C TYR A 348 -7.50 29.82 8.58
N ARG A 349 -6.47 30.63 8.88
CA ARG A 349 -6.60 31.84 9.69
C ARG A 349 -7.54 32.87 9.05
N GLN A 350 -7.47 33.06 7.74
CA GLN A 350 -8.40 33.94 7.02
C GLN A 350 -9.85 33.43 7.16
N CYS A 351 -10.10 32.16 6.91
CA CYS A 351 -11.42 31.55 7.06
C CYS A 351 -11.94 31.58 8.51
N ALA A 352 -11.06 31.44 9.51
CA ALA A 352 -11.43 31.48 10.93
C ALA A 352 -11.80 32.89 11.43
N ILE A 353 -11.42 33.95 10.71
CA ILE A 353 -11.78 35.35 11.01
C ILE A 353 -13.14 35.72 10.42
N ILE A 354 -13.62 35.01 9.39
CA ILE A 354 -14.95 35.21 8.82
C ILE A 354 -16.01 34.77 9.85
N GLU A 355 -17.03 35.60 10.10
CA GLU A 355 -18.15 35.22 10.95
C GLU A 355 -18.76 33.89 10.46
N LYS A 356 -18.92 32.93 11.38
CA LYS A 356 -19.57 31.66 11.06
C LYS A 356 -20.97 31.96 10.51
N PRO A 357 -21.35 31.42 9.33
CA PRO A 357 -22.67 31.67 8.78
C PRO A 357 -23.75 31.29 9.78
N GLN A 358 -24.76 32.16 9.95
CA GLN A 358 -25.85 31.92 10.90
C GLN A 358 -26.44 30.53 10.72
N TYR A 359 -26.60 29.82 11.85
CA TYR A 359 -27.08 28.44 11.86
C TYR A 359 -28.48 28.35 11.24
N ARG A 360 -28.54 27.82 10.02
CA ARG A 360 -29.80 27.45 9.34
C ARG A 360 -30.05 25.98 9.58
N PRO A 361 -31.27 25.57 10.00
CA PRO A 361 -31.60 24.16 10.11
C PRO A 361 -31.44 23.48 8.74
N ARG A 362 -30.71 22.36 8.72
CA ARG A 362 -30.38 21.63 7.50
C ARG A 362 -31.55 20.76 7.06
N ASN A 363 -31.67 20.58 5.75
CA ASN A 363 -32.71 19.75 5.14
C ASN A 363 -32.37 18.26 5.22
N TYR A 364 -31.08 17.94 5.13
CA TYR A 364 -30.50 16.62 5.26
C TYR A 364 -29.00 16.73 5.58
N GLN A 365 -28.45 15.73 6.24
CA GLN A 365 -27.01 15.61 6.52
C GLN A 365 -26.43 14.39 5.82
N VAL A 366 -25.14 14.44 5.48
CA VAL A 366 -24.40 13.35 4.85
C VAL A 366 -23.09 13.11 5.61
N LEU A 367 -23.02 11.99 6.32
CA LEU A 367 -21.82 11.51 7.00
C LEU A 367 -20.98 10.69 6.00
N CYS A 368 -19.89 11.28 5.53
CA CYS A 368 -18.91 10.69 4.62
C CYS A 368 -17.68 10.17 5.37
N CYS A 369 -16.83 9.43 4.65
CA CYS A 369 -15.48 9.16 5.13
C CYS A 369 -14.65 10.46 5.22
N ILE A 370 -13.64 10.48 6.10
CA ILE A 370 -12.56 11.49 6.12
C ILE A 370 -11.49 11.28 5.04
N ASP A 371 -11.67 10.30 4.16
CA ASP A 371 -10.78 10.06 3.01
C ASP A 371 -10.79 11.27 2.05
N ASP A 372 -9.63 11.63 1.52
CA ASP A 372 -9.43 12.86 0.74
C ASP A 372 -10.23 12.85 -0.57
N ARG A 373 -10.55 11.66 -1.10
CA ARG A 373 -11.41 11.50 -2.29
C ARG A 373 -12.86 11.90 -2.05
N GLU A 374 -13.30 12.03 -0.81
CA GLU A 374 -14.64 12.54 -0.48
C GLU A 374 -14.70 14.08 -0.40
N GLU A 375 -13.56 14.80 -0.40
CA GLU A 375 -13.54 16.28 -0.29
C GLU A 375 -14.34 16.95 -1.40
N SER A 376 -14.03 16.62 -2.65
CA SER A 376 -14.64 17.26 -3.82
C SER A 376 -16.12 16.92 -3.92
N PHE A 377 -16.51 15.66 -3.67
CA PHE A 377 -17.92 15.27 -3.54
C PHE A 377 -18.66 16.12 -2.50
N ARG A 378 -18.11 16.25 -1.28
CA ARG A 378 -18.72 17.01 -0.19
C ARG A 378 -18.89 18.48 -0.54
N ARG A 379 -17.82 19.11 -1.04
CA ARG A 379 -17.81 20.51 -1.48
C ARG A 379 -18.82 20.78 -2.60
N HIS A 380 -18.91 19.90 -3.61
CA HIS A 380 -19.91 20.03 -4.67
C HIS A 380 -21.34 19.90 -4.13
N LEU A 381 -21.59 19.03 -3.14
CA LEU A 381 -22.91 18.85 -2.54
C LEU A 381 -23.40 20.11 -1.80
N GLU A 382 -22.55 20.68 -0.94
CA GLU A 382 -22.87 21.90 -0.20
C GLU A 382 -22.99 23.13 -1.11
N GLN A 383 -22.25 23.15 -2.24
CA GLN A 383 -22.34 24.20 -3.24
C GLN A 383 -23.66 24.15 -4.05
N ILE A 384 -24.18 22.96 -4.38
CA ILE A 384 -25.42 22.83 -5.17
C ILE A 384 -26.71 22.85 -4.34
N ASP A 385 -26.66 22.51 -3.05
CA ASP A 385 -27.80 22.60 -2.13
C ASP A 385 -27.35 23.12 -0.77
N GLN A 386 -27.62 24.41 -0.50
CA GLN A 386 -27.32 25.06 0.78
C GLN A 386 -28.04 24.42 1.98
N GLY A 387 -29.07 23.60 1.73
CA GLY A 387 -29.74 22.81 2.75
C GLY A 387 -29.02 21.50 3.10
N ALA A 388 -27.97 21.13 2.38
CA ALA A 388 -27.10 20.02 2.73
C ALA A 388 -26.08 20.42 3.81
N GLU A 389 -25.59 19.42 4.53
CA GLU A 389 -24.43 19.53 5.43
C GLU A 389 -23.66 18.22 5.39
N THR A 390 -22.34 18.31 5.22
CA THR A 390 -21.47 17.14 5.11
C THR A 390 -20.52 17.04 6.29
N LEU A 391 -20.42 15.84 6.84
CA LEU A 391 -19.67 15.54 8.05
C LEU A 391 -18.68 14.42 7.75
N GLY A 392 -17.53 14.44 8.43
CA GLY A 392 -16.49 13.44 8.27
C GLY A 392 -16.43 12.49 9.46
N ALA A 393 -16.39 11.18 9.20
CA ALA A 393 -16.01 10.15 10.17
C ALA A 393 -15.02 9.16 9.53
N ALA A 394 -14.27 8.41 10.33
CA ALA A 394 -13.48 7.30 9.79
C ALA A 394 -14.43 6.27 9.14
N GLY A 395 -14.15 5.84 7.90
CA GLY A 395 -15.11 5.09 7.07
C GLY A 395 -15.57 3.72 7.59
N HIS A 396 -14.94 3.22 8.66
CA HIS A 396 -15.42 2.03 9.39
C HIS A 396 -16.57 2.33 10.38
N PHE A 397 -16.87 3.61 10.62
CA PHE A 397 -17.90 4.13 11.54
C PHE A 397 -17.84 3.51 12.94
N GLY A 398 -16.64 3.35 13.50
CA GLY A 398 -16.45 2.80 14.85
C GLY A 398 -16.74 1.31 14.98
N LEU A 399 -17.12 0.62 13.88
CA LEU A 399 -17.45 -0.79 13.86
C LEU A 399 -16.17 -1.62 13.67
N ASP A 400 -15.85 -2.52 14.60
CA ASP A 400 -14.71 -3.45 14.51
C ASP A 400 -15.17 -4.86 14.12
N MET A 401 -15.73 -4.97 12.91
CA MET A 401 -16.34 -6.19 12.44
C MET A 401 -15.52 -6.95 11.39
N ARG A 402 -15.68 -8.28 11.41
CA ARG A 402 -15.48 -9.15 10.24
C ARG A 402 -16.80 -9.25 9.49
N PHE A 403 -16.81 -8.94 8.19
CA PHE A 403 -18.00 -8.98 7.32
C PHE A 403 -17.92 -10.10 6.29
N LYS A 404 -19.06 -10.66 5.88
CA LYS A 404 -19.17 -11.61 4.75
C LYS A 404 -20.46 -11.32 3.98
N ALA A 405 -20.34 -10.95 2.70
CA ALA A 405 -21.50 -10.73 1.85
C ALA A 405 -22.22 -12.05 1.52
N ALA A 406 -23.49 -11.97 1.10
CA ALA A 406 -24.30 -13.16 0.79
C ALA A 406 -23.69 -14.16 -0.23
N PRO A 407 -23.00 -13.73 -1.32
CA PRO A 407 -22.33 -14.66 -2.24
C PRO A 407 -20.91 -15.07 -1.82
N GLU A 408 -20.35 -14.49 -0.75
CA GLU A 408 -18.96 -14.70 -0.34
C GLU A 408 -18.80 -15.92 0.59
N LYS A 409 -17.68 -16.63 0.45
CA LYS A 409 -17.35 -17.80 1.28
C LYS A 409 -16.59 -17.44 2.55
N HIS A 410 -15.82 -16.35 2.53
CA HIS A 410 -14.86 -15.99 3.59
C HIS A 410 -15.23 -14.64 4.20
N TYR A 411 -14.85 -14.42 5.46
CA TYR A 411 -14.99 -13.12 6.10
C TYR A 411 -13.82 -12.20 5.74
N ARG A 412 -14.10 -10.92 5.48
CA ARG A 412 -13.11 -9.84 5.35
C ARG A 412 -13.10 -8.99 6.63
N LYS A 413 -11.95 -8.45 7.02
CA LYS A 413 -11.87 -7.41 8.08
C LYS A 413 -12.42 -6.10 7.50
N MET A 414 -13.18 -5.35 8.28
CA MET A 414 -13.79 -4.07 7.88
C MET A 414 -13.48 -2.94 8.86
N CYS A 415 -12.28 -2.96 9.45
CA CYS A 415 -11.78 -2.00 10.44
C CYS A 415 -10.24 -1.88 10.34
N PRO A 416 -9.59 -0.85 10.92
CA PRO A 416 -8.15 -0.60 10.75
C PRO A 416 -7.28 -1.77 11.29
N HIS A 417 -6.21 -2.16 10.58
CA HIS A 417 -5.42 -3.40 10.80
C HIS A 417 -4.93 -3.73 12.23
N PRO A 418 -3.63 -3.58 12.59
CA PRO A 418 -3.12 -4.12 13.84
C PRO A 418 -3.64 -3.31 15.05
N LEU A 419 -4.02 -2.05 14.80
CA LEU A 419 -4.67 -1.17 15.76
C LEU A 419 -6.00 -1.72 16.28
N VAL A 420 -6.83 -2.36 15.41
CA VAL A 420 -8.18 -2.80 15.79
C VAL A 420 -8.39 -4.27 15.43
N LYS A 421 -8.38 -5.13 16.45
CA LYS A 421 -8.79 -6.54 16.33
C LYS A 421 -10.31 -6.62 16.21
N PRO A 422 -10.88 -7.25 15.16
CA PRO A 422 -12.32 -7.37 15.03
C PRO A 422 -12.95 -8.15 16.21
N SER A 423 -13.94 -7.55 16.87
CA SER A 423 -14.62 -8.13 18.04
C SER A 423 -15.75 -9.10 17.67
N VAL A 424 -16.35 -8.90 16.49
CA VAL A 424 -17.58 -9.59 16.04
C VAL A 424 -17.49 -10.11 14.61
N GLN A 425 -18.41 -11.02 14.27
CA GLN A 425 -18.68 -11.49 12.92
C GLN A 425 -20.06 -11.03 12.47
N ILE A 426 -20.16 -10.50 11.26
CA ILE A 426 -21.39 -9.96 10.66
C ILE A 426 -21.50 -10.55 9.26
N TYR A 427 -22.70 -10.94 8.85
CA TYR A 427 -22.92 -11.48 7.50
C TYR A 427 -24.26 -11.07 6.92
N GLU A 428 -24.31 -11.06 5.59
CA GLU A 428 -25.56 -10.90 4.85
C GLU A 428 -26.20 -12.26 4.55
N LYS A 429 -27.53 -12.31 4.71
CA LYS A 429 -28.38 -13.41 4.30
C LYS A 429 -29.32 -12.90 3.22
N ALA A 430 -29.40 -13.56 2.08
CA ALA A 430 -30.38 -13.20 1.06
C ALA A 430 -31.81 -13.48 1.56
N VAL A 431 -32.74 -12.57 1.29
CA VAL A 431 -34.14 -12.68 1.76
C VAL A 431 -34.83 -13.89 1.11
N LYS A 432 -34.50 -14.19 -0.15
CA LYS A 432 -34.81 -15.46 -0.82
C LYS A 432 -33.53 -16.11 -1.35
N PRO A 433 -33.47 -17.45 -1.50
CA PRO A 433 -32.33 -18.12 -2.14
C PRO A 433 -32.05 -17.63 -3.56
N GLU A 434 -33.09 -17.18 -4.27
CA GLU A 434 -32.98 -16.65 -5.63
C GLU A 434 -32.42 -15.21 -5.66
N ASP A 435 -32.56 -14.47 -4.56
CA ASP A 435 -31.99 -13.13 -4.40
C ASP A 435 -30.48 -13.18 -4.13
N ALA A 436 -29.92 -14.32 -3.67
CA ALA A 436 -28.48 -14.46 -3.43
C ALA A 436 -27.66 -14.45 -4.73
N MET A 437 -28.16 -15.15 -5.76
CA MET A 437 -27.62 -15.13 -7.12
C MET A 437 -28.70 -15.68 -8.08
N PRO A 438 -29.21 -14.90 -9.06
CA PRO A 438 -30.27 -15.33 -9.94
C PRO A 438 -29.90 -16.61 -10.72
N LYS A 439 -30.86 -17.54 -10.90
CA LYS A 439 -30.64 -18.83 -11.61
C LYS A 439 -29.98 -18.67 -13.00
N LYS A 440 -30.32 -17.61 -13.74
CA LYS A 440 -29.68 -17.26 -15.03
C LYS A 440 -28.19 -16.93 -14.87
N LEU A 441 -27.84 -16.17 -13.84
CA LEU A 441 -26.46 -15.78 -13.54
C LEU A 441 -25.66 -16.97 -13.01
N GLN A 442 -26.27 -17.85 -12.20
CA GLN A 442 -25.66 -19.12 -11.80
C GLN A 442 -25.35 -20.01 -13.02
N PHE A 443 -26.29 -20.13 -13.96
CA PHE A 443 -26.09 -20.90 -15.19
C PHE A 443 -24.98 -20.29 -16.06
N TYR A 444 -25.02 -18.97 -16.30
CA TYR A 444 -23.96 -18.25 -17.03
C TYR A 444 -22.58 -18.45 -16.38
N GLY A 445 -22.50 -18.35 -15.05
CA GLY A 445 -21.28 -18.61 -14.28
C GLY A 445 -20.77 -20.04 -14.40
N ARG A 446 -21.66 -21.05 -14.42
CA ARG A 446 -21.29 -22.46 -14.68
C ARG A 446 -20.77 -22.66 -16.09
N VAL A 447 -21.40 -22.05 -17.10
CA VAL A 447 -20.96 -22.10 -18.50
C VAL A 447 -19.59 -21.43 -18.66
N GLN A 448 -19.42 -20.22 -18.13
CA GLN A 448 -18.13 -19.51 -18.11
C GLN A 448 -17.04 -20.30 -17.38
N TRP A 449 -17.34 -20.90 -16.23
CA TRP A 449 -16.41 -21.77 -15.52
C TRP A 449 -16.02 -23.00 -16.37
N ALA A 450 -16.99 -23.68 -16.98
CA ALA A 450 -16.73 -24.84 -17.83
C ALA A 450 -15.87 -24.47 -19.06
N ILE A 451 -16.15 -23.35 -19.71
CA ILE A 451 -15.32 -22.79 -20.80
C ILE A 451 -13.90 -22.49 -20.29
N THR A 452 -13.78 -21.85 -19.12
CA THR A 452 -12.49 -21.49 -18.50
C THR A 452 -11.66 -22.72 -18.07
N GLN A 453 -12.30 -23.84 -17.71
CA GLN A 453 -11.57 -25.10 -17.47
C GLN A 453 -11.19 -25.76 -18.79
N ALA A 454 -12.08 -25.80 -19.78
CA ALA A 454 -11.79 -26.34 -21.10
C ALA A 454 -10.62 -25.60 -21.78
N SER A 455 -10.59 -24.26 -21.71
CA SER A 455 -9.54 -23.42 -22.29
C SER A 455 -8.17 -23.58 -21.62
N LYS A 456 -8.08 -24.28 -20.47
CA LYS A 456 -6.81 -24.65 -19.81
C LYS A 456 -6.25 -25.99 -20.30
N THR A 457 -6.99 -26.73 -21.13
CA THR A 457 -6.52 -27.96 -21.78
C THR A 457 -5.94 -27.67 -23.16
N LEU A 458 -5.03 -28.50 -23.67
CA LEU A 458 -4.44 -28.33 -25.01
C LEU A 458 -5.51 -28.21 -26.11
N PHE A 459 -6.45 -29.16 -26.14
CA PHE A 459 -7.52 -29.19 -27.15
C PHE A 459 -8.56 -28.08 -26.94
N GLY A 460 -9.04 -27.88 -25.71
CA GLY A 460 -10.03 -26.85 -25.42
C GLY A 460 -9.48 -25.42 -25.56
N SER A 461 -8.17 -25.21 -25.35
CA SER A 461 -7.49 -23.94 -25.67
C SER A 461 -7.49 -23.66 -27.17
N PHE A 462 -7.15 -24.66 -28.00
CA PHE A 462 -7.19 -24.55 -29.46
C PHE A 462 -8.61 -24.21 -29.97
N VAL A 463 -9.63 -24.95 -29.52
CA VAL A 463 -11.03 -24.69 -29.85
C VAL A 463 -11.47 -23.30 -29.37
N HIS A 464 -11.18 -22.94 -28.12
CA HIS A 464 -11.52 -21.63 -27.57
C HIS A 464 -10.88 -20.48 -28.36
N THR A 465 -9.61 -20.61 -28.75
CA THR A 465 -8.88 -19.57 -29.51
C THR A 465 -9.53 -19.31 -30.86
N ILE A 466 -9.97 -20.36 -31.57
CA ILE A 466 -10.63 -20.22 -32.88
C ILE A 466 -12.03 -19.59 -32.75
N PHE A 467 -12.86 -20.10 -31.83
CA PHE A 467 -14.28 -19.73 -31.80
C PHE A 467 -14.61 -18.52 -30.91
N SER A 468 -13.78 -18.18 -29.92
CA SER A 468 -14.02 -17.02 -29.05
C SER A 468 -14.01 -15.69 -29.80
N GLY A 469 -13.22 -15.56 -30.87
CA GLY A 469 -13.24 -14.38 -31.74
C GLY A 469 -14.59 -14.19 -32.43
N LEU A 470 -15.17 -15.27 -32.98
CA LEU A 470 -16.47 -15.25 -33.63
C LEU A 470 -17.62 -14.94 -32.66
N VAL A 471 -17.59 -15.52 -31.46
CA VAL A 471 -18.61 -15.28 -30.42
C VAL A 471 -18.56 -13.84 -29.89
N ASN A 472 -17.38 -13.27 -29.71
CA ASN A 472 -17.21 -11.92 -29.17
C ASN A 472 -17.22 -10.81 -30.23
N LEU A 473 -17.23 -11.13 -31.53
CA LEU A 473 -17.23 -10.14 -32.62
C LEU A 473 -18.38 -9.14 -32.51
N LEU A 474 -19.62 -9.62 -32.34
CA LEU A 474 -20.79 -8.74 -32.21
C LEU A 474 -20.76 -7.87 -30.92
N PRO A 475 -20.47 -8.42 -29.71
CA PRO A 475 -20.20 -7.61 -28.53
C PRO A 475 -19.14 -6.51 -28.74
N TYR A 476 -17.99 -6.84 -29.35
CA TYR A 476 -16.93 -5.86 -29.59
C TYR A 476 -17.34 -4.77 -30.59
N ILE A 477 -18.02 -5.12 -31.69
CA ILE A 477 -18.56 -4.13 -32.64
C ILE A 477 -19.55 -3.19 -31.92
N MET A 478 -20.43 -3.73 -31.06
CA MET A 478 -21.35 -2.92 -30.27
C MET A 478 -20.66 -2.04 -29.24
N ASP A 479 -19.53 -2.48 -28.67
CA ASP A 479 -18.73 -1.69 -27.72
C ASP A 479 -17.93 -0.56 -28.38
N ILE A 480 -17.44 -0.78 -29.60
CA ILE A 480 -16.70 0.24 -30.36
C ILE A 480 -17.67 1.26 -30.98
N LEU A 481 -18.73 0.81 -31.66
CA LEU A 481 -19.63 1.70 -32.41
C LEU A 481 -20.75 2.30 -31.55
N PHE A 482 -21.20 1.60 -30.50
CA PHE A 482 -22.36 2.01 -29.68
C PHE A 482 -22.12 1.88 -28.16
N PRO A 483 -20.99 2.40 -27.60
CA PRO A 483 -20.60 2.19 -26.21
C PRO A 483 -21.66 2.62 -25.17
N GLN A 484 -22.45 3.66 -25.48
CA GLN A 484 -23.54 4.10 -24.60
C GLN A 484 -24.69 3.08 -24.55
N TYR A 485 -25.01 2.44 -25.68
CA TYR A 485 -26.06 1.43 -25.76
C TYR A 485 -25.61 0.12 -25.11
N SER A 486 -24.39 -0.35 -25.40
CA SER A 486 -23.85 -1.56 -24.77
C SER A 486 -23.70 -1.39 -23.24
N SER A 487 -23.28 -0.21 -22.78
CA SER A 487 -23.27 0.15 -21.35
C SER A 487 -24.66 0.13 -20.71
N ARG A 488 -25.69 0.65 -21.39
CA ARG A 488 -27.09 0.60 -20.90
C ARG A 488 -27.62 -0.83 -20.88
N LEU A 489 -27.38 -1.61 -21.92
CA LEU A 489 -27.82 -3.01 -22.02
C LEU A 489 -27.15 -3.89 -20.96
N ARG A 490 -25.83 -3.78 -20.75
CA ARG A 490 -25.13 -4.49 -19.67
C ARG A 490 -25.66 -4.10 -18.30
N ARG A 491 -25.86 -2.80 -18.04
CA ARG A 491 -26.47 -2.34 -16.78
C ARG A 491 -27.87 -2.91 -16.58
N TYR A 492 -28.73 -2.89 -17.60
CA TYR A 492 -30.08 -3.48 -17.54
C TYR A 492 -30.05 -4.99 -17.24
N LEU A 493 -29.17 -5.74 -17.92
CA LEU A 493 -28.98 -7.19 -17.68
C LEU A 493 -28.40 -7.50 -16.30
N ALA A 494 -27.65 -6.56 -15.71
CA ALA A 494 -27.10 -6.65 -14.36
C ALA A 494 -27.97 -5.99 -13.27
N ALA A 495 -29.11 -5.36 -13.61
CA ALA A 495 -29.89 -4.48 -12.72
C ALA A 495 -30.73 -5.19 -11.64
N GLN A 496 -30.34 -6.41 -11.23
CA GLN A 496 -30.93 -7.06 -10.07
C GLN A 496 -30.03 -6.85 -8.85
N GLU A 497 -30.38 -5.84 -8.05
CA GLU A 497 -29.81 -5.68 -6.71
C GLU A 497 -30.31 -6.82 -5.81
N PRO A 498 -29.42 -7.65 -5.24
CA PRO A 498 -29.81 -8.75 -4.38
C PRO A 498 -30.41 -8.21 -3.07
N LYS A 499 -31.66 -8.58 -2.76
CA LYS A 499 -32.26 -8.21 -1.47
C LYS A 499 -31.65 -9.04 -0.36
N THR A 500 -30.73 -8.42 0.39
CA THR A 500 -30.05 -9.04 1.54
C THR A 500 -30.48 -8.39 2.85
N GLN A 501 -30.41 -9.16 3.93
CA GLN A 501 -30.62 -8.73 5.31
C GLN A 501 -29.30 -8.90 6.08
N LEU A 502 -28.92 -7.90 6.87
CA LEU A 502 -27.75 -7.96 7.76
C LEU A 502 -28.10 -8.76 9.03
N ILE A 503 -27.29 -9.77 9.35
CA ILE A 503 -27.40 -10.54 10.60
C ILE A 503 -26.25 -10.13 11.53
N TYR A 504 -26.56 -9.21 12.45
CA TYR A 504 -25.56 -8.55 13.31
C TYR A 504 -25.87 -8.62 14.82
N LYS A 505 -27.11 -8.93 15.21
CA LYS A 505 -27.56 -8.94 16.61
C LYS A 505 -27.16 -10.24 17.31
N LYS A 506 -26.69 -10.13 18.57
CA LYS A 506 -26.38 -11.28 19.43
C LYS A 506 -27.62 -11.81 20.15
N GLU A 507 -28.56 -10.93 20.45
CA GLU A 507 -29.75 -11.20 21.27
C GLU A 507 -30.79 -12.07 20.55
N THR A 508 -30.81 -12.06 19.22
CA THR A 508 -31.71 -12.91 18.43
C THR A 508 -31.30 -14.39 18.42
N GLY A 509 -30.11 -14.72 18.94
CA GLY A 509 -29.54 -16.07 18.91
C GLY A 509 -29.04 -16.53 17.52
N GLU A 510 -29.46 -15.86 16.43
CA GLU A 510 -29.03 -16.17 15.06
C GLU A 510 -27.53 -15.98 14.84
N ASN A 511 -26.90 -15.05 15.57
CA ASN A 511 -25.47 -14.79 15.48
C ASN A 511 -24.83 -14.62 16.87
N LYS A 512 -24.33 -15.74 17.43
CA LYS A 512 -23.64 -15.78 18.73
C LYS A 512 -22.41 -14.88 18.81
N ASN A 513 -21.79 -14.57 17.65
CA ASN A 513 -20.62 -13.71 17.50
C ASN A 513 -20.99 -12.30 17.02
N GLY A 514 -22.27 -11.91 17.11
CA GLY A 514 -22.76 -10.58 16.78
C GLY A 514 -22.58 -9.56 17.90
N TRP A 515 -23.03 -8.33 17.62
CA TRP A 515 -23.06 -7.20 18.54
C TRP A 515 -24.08 -7.39 19.67
N SER A 516 -23.72 -6.98 20.89
CA SER A 516 -24.70 -6.69 21.93
C SER A 516 -25.33 -5.30 21.75
N LEU A 517 -26.42 -5.02 22.47
CA LEU A 517 -27.11 -3.73 22.49
C LEU A 517 -26.25 -2.63 23.11
N GLU A 518 -25.61 -2.93 24.24
CA GLU A 518 -24.69 -2.01 24.93
C GLU A 518 -23.52 -1.62 24.02
N ASP A 519 -22.88 -2.61 23.41
CA ASP A 519 -21.77 -2.40 22.48
C ASP A 519 -22.16 -1.53 21.27
N ARG A 520 -23.39 -1.69 20.74
CA ARG A 520 -23.95 -0.83 19.67
C ARG A 520 -24.18 0.59 20.14
N ILE A 521 -24.76 0.78 21.32
CA ILE A 521 -24.99 2.10 21.93
C ILE A 521 -23.66 2.83 22.15
N VAL A 522 -22.63 2.16 22.66
CA VAL A 522 -21.31 2.75 22.90
C VAL A 522 -20.71 3.29 21.60
N ARG A 523 -20.76 2.53 20.50
CA ARG A 523 -20.14 2.92 19.22
C ARG A 523 -20.94 3.96 18.46
N ALA A 524 -22.27 3.86 18.47
CA ALA A 524 -23.12 4.91 17.94
C ALA A 524 -22.92 6.23 18.71
N THR A 525 -22.81 6.19 20.05
CA THR A 525 -22.46 7.37 20.87
C THR A 525 -21.13 7.98 20.45
N ALA A 526 -20.08 7.15 20.35
CA ALA A 526 -18.73 7.62 20.05
C ALA A 526 -18.63 8.32 18.68
N ILE A 527 -19.25 7.73 17.64
CA ILE A 527 -19.21 8.29 16.29
C ILE A 527 -20.11 9.51 16.14
N LEU A 528 -21.32 9.49 16.71
CA LEU A 528 -22.21 10.65 16.65
C LEU A 528 -21.59 11.84 17.38
N LYS A 529 -21.14 11.67 18.63
CA LYS A 529 -20.45 12.76 19.36
C LYS A 529 -19.16 13.20 18.67
N GLY A 530 -18.34 12.26 18.18
CA GLY A 530 -17.11 12.56 17.46
C GLY A 530 -17.32 13.33 16.15
N ALA A 531 -18.46 13.13 15.48
CA ALA A 531 -18.88 13.86 14.29
C ALA A 531 -19.64 15.18 14.60
N GLY A 532 -19.82 15.54 15.87
CA GLY A 532 -20.56 16.75 16.28
C GLY A 532 -22.09 16.61 16.31
N PHE A 533 -22.60 15.38 16.43
CA PHE A 533 -24.02 15.07 16.59
C PHE A 533 -24.42 14.82 18.04
N SER A 534 -25.27 15.69 18.58
CA SER A 534 -25.92 15.57 19.89
C SER A 534 -27.43 15.76 19.83
N ASP A 535 -27.88 16.80 19.14
CA ASP A 535 -29.23 17.36 19.19
C ASP A 535 -29.65 18.09 17.90
N ASN A 536 -28.75 18.17 16.92
CA ASN A 536 -28.83 18.93 15.66
C ASN A 536 -29.18 18.06 14.42
N PHE A 537 -30.02 17.04 14.60
CA PHE A 537 -30.34 16.07 13.55
C PHE A 537 -31.35 16.60 12.51
N SER A 538 -31.02 16.41 11.24
CA SER A 538 -31.93 16.61 10.11
C SER A 538 -32.92 15.45 9.95
N PRO A 539 -34.09 15.65 9.29
CA PRO A 539 -35.05 14.56 9.03
C PRO A 539 -34.48 13.35 8.26
N TYR A 540 -33.40 13.55 7.50
CA TYR A 540 -32.65 12.48 6.85
C TYR A 540 -31.15 12.64 7.11
N VAL A 541 -30.50 11.55 7.50
CA VAL A 541 -29.05 11.45 7.66
C VAL A 541 -28.54 10.31 6.78
N PHE A 542 -27.76 10.63 5.75
CA PHE A 542 -27.13 9.63 4.89
C PHE A 542 -25.78 9.23 5.50
N VAL A 543 -25.48 7.92 5.53
CA VAL A 543 -24.20 7.40 6.03
C VAL A 543 -23.50 6.70 4.89
N LEU A 544 -22.58 7.41 4.24
CA LEU A 544 -21.89 6.96 3.04
C LEU A 544 -20.52 6.39 3.43
N GLY A 545 -20.43 5.06 3.46
CA GLY A 545 -19.13 4.41 3.31
C GLY A 545 -18.60 4.62 1.90
N HIS A 546 -17.30 4.46 1.69
CA HIS A 546 -16.70 4.62 0.36
C HIS A 546 -15.79 3.45 -0.01
N GLY A 547 -15.41 3.37 -1.28
CA GLY A 547 -14.48 2.38 -1.81
C GLY A 547 -14.26 2.59 -3.30
N SER A 548 -13.74 1.57 -3.99
CA SER A 548 -13.46 1.64 -5.43
C SER A 548 -13.93 0.37 -6.14
N SER A 549 -14.55 0.54 -7.31
CA SER A 549 -14.67 -0.56 -8.27
C SER A 549 -13.39 -0.68 -9.08
N SER A 550 -12.68 -1.80 -8.93
CA SER A 550 -11.62 -2.19 -9.85
C SER A 550 -11.90 -3.58 -10.43
N LEU A 551 -11.49 -3.81 -11.68
CA LEU A 551 -11.63 -5.10 -12.36
C LEU A 551 -10.23 -5.65 -12.63
N ASN A 552 -9.97 -6.89 -12.21
CA ASN A 552 -8.69 -7.58 -12.36
C ASN A 552 -7.47 -6.80 -11.82
N ASN A 553 -7.65 -5.97 -10.79
CA ASN A 553 -6.56 -5.21 -10.19
C ASN A 553 -5.95 -5.96 -8.99
N PRO A 554 -4.67 -6.41 -9.04
CA PRO A 554 -4.02 -7.04 -7.89
C PRO A 554 -3.87 -6.10 -6.69
N HIS A 555 -4.00 -4.78 -6.88
CA HIS A 555 -3.91 -3.76 -5.84
C HIS A 555 -5.29 -3.18 -5.44
N GLU A 556 -6.40 -3.90 -5.70
CA GLU A 556 -7.76 -3.46 -5.33
C GLU A 556 -7.85 -2.88 -3.91
N ALA A 557 -7.28 -3.58 -2.93
CA ALA A 557 -7.33 -3.18 -1.52
C ALA A 557 -6.64 -1.82 -1.23
N ALA A 558 -5.71 -1.38 -2.09
CA ALA A 558 -5.07 -0.06 -1.97
C ALA A 558 -5.95 1.08 -2.50
N HIS A 559 -6.97 0.78 -3.31
CA HIS A 559 -7.94 1.75 -3.81
C HIS A 559 -9.26 1.77 -3.02
N ASP A 560 -9.46 0.84 -2.09
CA ASP A 560 -10.63 0.82 -1.21
C ASP A 560 -10.45 1.76 0.00
N CYS A 561 -11.28 1.63 1.04
CA CYS A 561 -11.17 2.43 2.26
C CYS A 561 -10.05 1.88 3.17
N GLY A 562 -8.99 2.66 3.38
CA GLY A 562 -7.90 2.29 4.30
C GLY A 562 -8.37 2.07 5.74
N ALA A 563 -9.33 2.89 6.21
CA ALA A 563 -9.95 2.71 7.54
C ALA A 563 -10.78 1.42 7.67
N CYS A 564 -11.18 0.80 6.56
CA CYS A 564 -11.85 -0.50 6.52
C CYS A 564 -10.88 -1.65 6.18
N ALA A 565 -9.57 -1.49 6.42
CA ALA A 565 -8.52 -2.41 5.98
C ALA A 565 -8.59 -2.76 4.48
N GLY A 566 -8.72 -1.72 3.65
CA GLY A 566 -8.83 -1.85 2.19
C GLY A 566 -10.10 -2.57 1.75
N GLY A 567 -11.15 -2.56 2.56
CA GLY A 567 -12.49 -3.02 2.21
C GLY A 567 -13.40 -1.89 1.73
N ARG A 568 -14.36 -2.20 0.86
CA ARG A 568 -15.44 -1.27 0.46
C ARG A 568 -16.35 -0.97 1.65
N GLY A 569 -16.44 0.28 2.09
CA GLY A 569 -17.18 0.70 3.29
C GLY A 569 -18.71 0.56 3.25
N ALA A 570 -19.29 0.02 2.17
CA ALA A 570 -20.74 -0.18 2.02
C ALA A 570 -21.39 -0.92 3.22
N PRO A 571 -20.82 -2.03 3.74
CA PRO A 571 -21.41 -2.74 4.88
C PRO A 571 -21.37 -1.91 6.16
N ASN A 572 -20.30 -1.12 6.38
CA ASN A 572 -20.17 -0.27 7.55
C ASN A 572 -21.21 0.86 7.53
N GLY A 573 -21.37 1.55 6.39
CA GLY A 573 -22.37 2.61 6.24
C GLY A 573 -23.80 2.07 6.39
N ARG A 574 -24.10 0.92 5.79
CA ARG A 574 -25.39 0.21 5.94
C ARG A 574 -25.67 -0.21 7.38
N LEU A 575 -24.72 -0.85 8.05
CA LEU A 575 -24.89 -1.32 9.43
C LEU A 575 -25.02 -0.16 10.41
N PHE A 576 -24.19 0.89 10.29
CA PHE A 576 -24.26 2.06 11.18
C PHE A 576 -25.60 2.79 11.07
N ALA A 577 -26.10 3.01 9.85
CA ALA A 577 -27.43 3.58 9.63
C ALA A 577 -28.54 2.68 10.18
N THR A 578 -28.41 1.35 10.06
CA THR A 578 -29.36 0.39 10.64
C THR A 578 -29.40 0.53 12.17
N ILE A 579 -28.24 0.55 12.83
CA ILE A 579 -28.09 0.69 14.29
C ILE A 579 -28.73 2.00 14.78
N CYS A 580 -28.50 3.13 14.10
CA CYS A 580 -29.05 4.43 14.49
C CYS A 580 -30.58 4.54 14.29
N ASN A 581 -31.21 3.59 13.59
CA ASN A 581 -32.67 3.50 13.44
C ASN A 581 -33.32 2.55 14.46
N GLU A 582 -32.56 1.82 15.28
CA GLU A 582 -33.14 0.91 16.29
C GLU A 582 -33.70 1.68 17.50
N PRO A 583 -34.97 1.45 17.91
CA PRO A 583 -35.57 2.13 19.07
C PRO A 583 -34.79 1.90 20.36
N GLU A 584 -34.30 0.68 20.59
CA GLU A 584 -33.56 0.31 21.80
C GLU A 584 -32.20 1.02 21.86
N VAL A 585 -31.55 1.19 20.70
CA VAL A 585 -30.28 1.94 20.60
C VAL A 585 -30.55 3.43 20.81
N ARG A 586 -31.61 4.00 20.22
CA ARG A 586 -32.00 5.41 20.44
C ARG A 586 -32.28 5.71 21.91
N ALA A 587 -32.98 4.82 22.62
CA ALA A 587 -33.20 4.94 24.06
C ALA A 587 -31.90 4.91 24.88
N GLY A 588 -30.88 4.18 24.43
CA GLY A 588 -29.53 4.21 25.00
C GLY A 588 -28.74 5.47 24.67
N LEU A 589 -28.82 5.94 23.41
CA LEU A 589 -28.18 7.17 22.94
C LEU A 589 -28.68 8.41 23.69
N ALA A 590 -29.99 8.50 23.95
CA ALA A 590 -30.58 9.59 24.72
C ALA A 590 -29.99 9.69 26.15
N LYS A 591 -29.78 8.55 26.83
CA LYS A 591 -29.11 8.50 28.15
C LYS A 591 -27.66 9.00 28.09
N ASN A 592 -27.00 8.85 26.95
CA ASN A 592 -25.65 9.35 26.71
C ASN A 592 -25.64 10.80 26.19
N GLY A 593 -26.77 11.50 26.13
CA GLY A 593 -26.87 12.87 25.64
C GLY A 593 -26.83 13.01 24.11
N VAL A 594 -27.32 11.99 23.39
CA VAL A 594 -27.49 12.02 21.93
C VAL A 594 -28.97 11.76 21.60
N ASN A 595 -29.72 12.83 21.36
CA ASN A 595 -31.17 12.81 21.20
C ASN A 595 -31.55 12.81 19.71
N ILE A 596 -31.71 11.63 19.12
CA ILE A 596 -32.19 11.46 17.74
C ILE A 596 -33.72 11.60 17.71
N PRO A 597 -34.30 12.57 16.99
CA PRO A 597 -35.76 12.68 16.85
C PRO A 597 -36.38 11.47 16.13
N ASP A 598 -37.61 11.08 16.49
CA ASP A 598 -38.34 10.01 15.80
C ASP A 598 -38.63 10.32 14.33
N SER A 599 -38.68 11.62 13.97
CA SER A 599 -38.78 12.10 12.59
C SER A 599 -37.49 11.97 11.77
N THR A 600 -36.34 11.72 12.43
CA THR A 600 -35.04 11.51 11.78
C THR A 600 -34.88 10.06 11.35
N ARG A 601 -34.44 9.85 10.11
CA ARG A 601 -34.18 8.52 9.54
C ARG A 601 -32.80 8.46 8.93
N PHE A 602 -32.01 7.49 9.39
CA PHE A 602 -30.69 7.20 8.83
C PHE A 602 -30.83 6.33 7.58
N ILE A 603 -30.05 6.62 6.55
CA ILE A 603 -30.02 5.87 5.28
C ILE A 603 -28.58 5.47 5.00
N GLY A 604 -28.29 4.18 5.00
CA GLY A 604 -26.97 3.68 4.67
C GLY A 604 -26.68 3.79 3.18
N GLY A 605 -25.42 4.02 2.81
CA GLY A 605 -25.03 4.08 1.42
C GLY A 605 -23.54 3.82 1.19
N TYR A 606 -23.20 3.86 -0.09
CA TYR A 606 -21.86 3.63 -0.62
C TYR A 606 -21.56 4.62 -1.74
N HIS A 607 -20.46 5.37 -1.61
CA HIS A 607 -19.91 6.17 -2.70
C HIS A 607 -18.74 5.41 -3.36
N ASN A 608 -18.85 5.21 -4.68
CA ASN A 608 -17.82 4.55 -5.46
C ASN A 608 -16.82 5.58 -6.01
N THR A 609 -15.71 5.82 -5.32
CA THR A 609 -14.68 6.79 -5.72
C THR A 609 -13.98 6.47 -7.06
N CYS A 610 -14.32 5.36 -7.74
CA CYS A 610 -13.89 5.10 -9.12
C CYS A 610 -14.89 5.64 -10.16
N SER A 611 -16.18 5.33 -10.01
CA SER A 611 -17.23 5.65 -11.00
C SER A 611 -18.15 6.82 -10.59
N ASP A 612 -17.99 7.32 -9.36
CA ASP A 612 -18.82 8.31 -8.68
C ASP A 612 -20.31 7.92 -8.63
N ASP A 613 -20.58 6.60 -8.65
CA ASP A 613 -21.91 6.05 -8.38
C ASP A 613 -22.18 6.07 -6.87
N VAL A 614 -23.35 6.60 -6.48
CA VAL A 614 -23.86 6.51 -5.10
C VAL A 614 -25.00 5.49 -5.02
N ILE A 615 -24.73 4.39 -4.30
CA ILE A 615 -25.69 3.32 -3.98
C ILE A 615 -26.26 3.60 -2.59
N LEU A 616 -27.57 3.42 -2.41
CA LEU A 616 -28.27 3.64 -1.15
C LEU A 616 -29.06 2.40 -0.77
N PHE A 617 -28.99 2.01 0.50
CA PHE A 617 -29.57 0.78 1.02
C PHE A 617 -30.84 1.07 1.83
N ASP A 618 -31.73 0.06 1.90
CA ASP A 618 -32.89 0.03 2.80
C ASP A 618 -33.81 1.26 2.70
N LEU A 619 -33.93 1.83 1.49
CA LEU A 619 -34.76 3.01 1.20
C LEU A 619 -36.26 2.74 1.50
N PRO A 620 -36.99 3.73 2.02
CA PRO A 620 -38.43 3.61 2.24
C PRO A 620 -39.17 3.48 0.90
N ASN A 621 -40.23 2.67 0.90
CA ASN A 621 -41.10 2.46 -0.25
C ASN A 621 -42.56 2.76 0.13
N PRO A 622 -43.23 3.77 -0.48
CA PRO A 622 -42.74 4.64 -1.55
C PRO A 622 -41.69 5.67 -1.07
N ILE A 623 -40.83 6.11 -1.99
CA ILE A 623 -39.86 7.20 -1.75
C ILE A 623 -40.60 8.54 -1.80
N GLU A 624 -40.60 9.27 -0.69
CA GLU A 624 -41.20 10.61 -0.57
C GLU A 624 -40.54 11.61 -1.53
N PRO A 625 -41.28 12.59 -2.12
CA PRO A 625 -40.72 13.56 -3.06
C PRO A 625 -39.52 14.36 -2.53
N ARG A 626 -39.53 14.72 -1.24
CA ARG A 626 -38.41 15.40 -0.56
C ARG A 626 -37.14 14.54 -0.56
N LEU A 627 -37.26 13.27 -0.21
CA LEU A 627 -36.14 12.32 -0.21
C LEU A 627 -35.61 12.11 -1.62
N LYS A 628 -36.49 12.00 -2.63
CA LYS A 628 -36.09 11.91 -4.03
C LYS A 628 -35.30 13.15 -4.50
N LYS A 629 -35.62 14.35 -4.02
CA LYS A 629 -34.84 15.57 -4.28
C LYS A 629 -33.42 15.44 -3.72
N TYR A 630 -33.28 15.02 -2.45
CA TYR A 630 -31.97 14.91 -1.79
C TYR A 630 -31.09 13.81 -2.43
N ILE A 631 -31.67 12.66 -2.79
CA ILE A 631 -30.96 11.60 -3.53
C ILE A 631 -30.46 12.10 -4.89
N ASN A 632 -31.25 12.93 -5.59
CA ASN A 632 -30.84 13.53 -6.86
C ASN A 632 -29.74 14.59 -6.68
N ALA A 633 -29.74 15.35 -5.57
CA ALA A 633 -28.66 16.28 -5.23
C ALA A 633 -27.35 15.52 -4.96
N ILE A 634 -27.37 14.49 -4.11
CA ILE A 634 -26.24 13.60 -3.83
C ILE A 634 -25.65 13.02 -5.13
N ARG A 635 -26.49 12.44 -6.01
CA ARG A 635 -26.03 11.90 -7.30
C ARG A 635 -25.48 12.97 -8.25
N ARG A 636 -25.99 14.20 -8.17
CA ARG A 636 -25.48 15.33 -8.96
C ARG A 636 -24.12 15.83 -8.44
N ALA A 637 -23.89 15.82 -7.13
CA ALA A 637 -22.61 16.15 -6.53
C ALA A 637 -21.52 15.17 -6.97
N ALA A 638 -21.80 13.87 -6.93
CA ALA A 638 -20.88 12.84 -7.41
C ALA A 638 -20.56 12.97 -8.92
N ALA A 639 -21.55 13.32 -9.75
CA ALA A 639 -21.31 13.63 -11.16
C ALA A 639 -20.48 14.91 -11.41
N LEU A 640 -20.46 15.86 -10.46
CA LEU A 640 -19.60 17.05 -10.51
C LEU A 640 -18.18 16.74 -10.03
N ASP A 641 -18.04 15.89 -9.01
CA ASP A 641 -16.76 15.34 -8.56
C ASP A 641 -16.04 14.60 -9.71
N ALA A 642 -16.73 13.64 -10.35
CA ALA A 642 -16.27 12.97 -11.57
C ALA A 642 -15.67 13.95 -12.60
N LYS A 643 -16.41 15.04 -12.86
CA LYS A 643 -16.03 16.08 -13.82
C LYS A 643 -14.82 16.88 -13.36
N GLU A 644 -14.65 17.13 -12.06
CA GLU A 644 -13.46 17.78 -11.52
C GLU A 644 -12.22 16.88 -11.67
N ARG A 645 -12.35 15.59 -11.34
CA ARG A 645 -11.25 14.62 -11.44
C ARG A 645 -10.82 14.39 -12.90
N CYS A 646 -11.78 14.28 -13.83
CA CYS A 646 -11.48 14.19 -15.26
C CYS A 646 -10.73 15.42 -15.82
N ARG A 647 -10.99 16.64 -15.32
CA ARG A 647 -10.26 17.84 -15.75
C ARG A 647 -8.77 17.77 -15.43
N ARG A 648 -8.41 17.22 -14.27
CA ARG A 648 -7.00 17.05 -13.86
C ARG A 648 -6.27 16.00 -14.71
N ALA A 649 -6.99 15.07 -15.34
CA ALA A 649 -6.43 14.07 -16.26
C ALA A 649 -6.21 14.61 -17.70
N LEU A 650 -6.90 15.67 -18.11
CA LEU A 650 -6.75 16.33 -19.42
C LEU A 650 -5.75 17.52 -19.40
N MET A 651 -5.17 17.83 -18.23
CA MET A 651 -4.16 18.89 -18.03
C MET A 651 -2.79 18.31 -17.64
N LYS A 652 -2.57 17.02 -17.89
CA LYS A 652 -1.25 16.36 -17.92
C LYS A 652 -0.99 15.87 -19.33
#